data_AF-A0A8J7WQV7-F1
#
_entry.id   AF-A0A8J7WQV7-F1
#
_cell.length_a   1.000
_cell.length_b   1.000
_cell.length_c   1.000
_cell.angle_alpha   90.00
_cell.angle_beta   90.00
_cell.angle_gamma   90.00
#
_symmetry.space_group_name_H-M   'P 1'
#
loop_
_entity.id
_entity.type
_entity.pdbx_description
1 polymer ?
#
loop_
_entity_poly.entity_id
_entity_poly.type
_entity_poly.pdbx_seq_one_letter_code
_entity_poly.pdbx_strand_id
1 'polypeptide(L)'
;MTGLRTLPIRVAPAPGEALDSWLEALAARLATPLGDVLRALGLPAQARDEERARGLPADWTIVLSREEAGAVAYVTGTRADQLGRMTLAHYDQRALRLDVAKREVNRRALWGRGSGSRFCAACLAESGGRWMLTWRLGWSFACLAHCRLLADACPCCGRVQRRRPYSGNRVPQPGHCSTPPPRRKGHAFPGGCDFDLTQARSPVLPADHPVLRAQRRLLAVIESGTADFGAYRAHPQPAPAALTDIRALAGRVLADVASDDLSSLAPGDVVDAHLALRRDQARAQGRPGFMAPPHAASTAVAAVAALGILEHDTVQHAAHAMRALIQMIREKQWQVSATSIDSWGRGISPVLKAVHLAALGPSMRPGEQLRHRTVSALPTRPAGETARSSRRARKIPGSLWPAWAVRLSPPGGAYPQTLAPVLSGMLLLVGARIELAQAADLLGSATDGPTLSRIMQLLRDDPHWTAIHTGLDQLAEYLDAHDVPIDYRRRRALDYAGLLPTGQWRELCRSISMPPGLGRRRQVAQCLLFQRISGLPYAAMPDAAVKPADFKAQVARFAIVRTPELAAALDDAARDFLARQKVRGEPVAWQPPIDLLDGLDFPGPDPERIDIPHLHRLVRAAGRPQRSAAQILGTTADAVQFALEEHPAPAAALTASQSRATGRIRHEVRSLLPADEFSRLYRDQRQSLRQIARLVGCSRQTLARLAGEYGIVLREGPQDYKRRGTVGREWLYEQYVIRCRTLPDLAREKGMSTSNMARWARTHDIPLRARGGASHAAALVRLSAEV
;
A
#
# COMPACT_ATOMS: atom_id res chain seq x y z
N MET A 1 55.15 17.02 -46.70
CA MET A 1 53.75 16.63 -46.46
C MET A 1 52.93 17.11 -47.65
N THR A 2 52.61 16.22 -48.59
CA THR A 2 51.68 16.52 -49.69
C THR A 2 50.31 16.83 -49.09
N GLY A 3 49.74 18.00 -49.38
CA GLY A 3 48.43 18.40 -48.88
C GLY A 3 47.34 17.41 -49.34
N LEU A 4 46.38 17.13 -48.45
CA LEU A 4 45.21 16.31 -48.79
C LEU A 4 44.46 16.96 -49.98
N ARG A 5 44.05 16.14 -50.96
CA ARG A 5 43.30 16.57 -52.14
C ARG A 5 41.95 15.86 -52.18
N THR A 6 40.94 16.51 -52.73
CA THR A 6 39.61 15.90 -52.91
C THR A 6 39.65 14.78 -53.94
N LEU A 7 38.86 13.72 -53.74
CA LEU A 7 38.74 12.63 -54.71
C LEU A 7 37.92 13.07 -55.94
N PRO A 8 38.33 12.66 -57.16
CA PRO A 8 37.62 12.98 -58.39
C PRO A 8 36.31 12.20 -58.54
N ILE A 9 36.22 11.01 -57.94
CA ILE A 9 35.01 10.18 -57.90
C ILE A 9 34.57 10.05 -56.45
N ARG A 10 33.30 10.38 -56.18
CA ARG A 10 32.69 10.32 -54.86
C ARG A 10 31.61 9.24 -54.84
N VAL A 11 31.51 8.54 -53.72
CA VAL A 11 30.48 7.52 -53.46
C VAL A 11 29.72 7.94 -52.21
N ALA A 12 28.41 8.12 -52.33
CA ALA A 12 27.58 8.43 -51.17
C ALA A 12 27.49 7.22 -50.23
N PRO A 13 27.60 7.41 -48.90
CA PRO A 13 27.27 6.37 -47.93
C PRO A 13 25.81 5.91 -48.05
N ALA A 14 25.57 4.60 -47.95
CA ALA A 14 24.21 4.08 -47.84
C ALA A 14 23.63 4.29 -46.41
N PRO A 15 22.30 4.35 -46.23
CA PRO A 15 21.68 4.50 -44.91
C PRO A 15 22.11 3.39 -43.96
N GLY A 16 22.66 3.75 -42.79
CA GLY A 16 23.12 2.81 -41.77
C GLY A 16 24.36 2.00 -42.15
N GLU A 17 25.04 2.34 -43.25
CA GLU A 17 26.26 1.65 -43.70
C GLU A 17 27.42 1.80 -42.70
N ALA A 18 28.17 0.72 -42.49
CA ALA A 18 29.40 0.76 -41.69
C ALA A 18 30.54 1.47 -42.44
N LEU A 19 31.40 2.18 -41.71
CA LEU A 19 32.50 2.95 -42.31
C LEU A 19 33.41 2.11 -43.22
N ASP A 20 33.79 0.92 -42.77
CA ASP A 20 34.63 0.00 -43.55
C ASP A 20 33.95 -0.48 -44.83
N SER A 21 32.64 -0.73 -44.80
CA SER A 21 31.87 -1.08 -46.00
C SER A 21 31.89 0.03 -47.03
N TRP A 22 31.63 1.27 -46.59
CA TRP A 22 31.59 2.41 -47.49
C TRP A 22 32.96 2.66 -48.14
N LEU A 23 34.04 2.52 -47.37
CA LEU A 23 35.40 2.68 -47.86
C LEU A 23 35.83 1.56 -48.80
N GLU A 24 35.42 0.32 -48.54
CA GLU A 24 35.63 -0.80 -49.46
C GLU A 24 34.94 -0.55 -50.80
N ALA A 25 33.72 -0.03 -50.79
CA ALA A 25 33.01 0.29 -52.01
C ALA A 25 33.55 1.53 -52.74
N LEU A 26 34.06 2.52 -52.00
CA LEU A 26 34.80 3.64 -52.59
C LEU A 26 36.07 3.14 -53.30
N ALA A 27 36.83 2.26 -52.66
CA ALA A 27 38.02 1.64 -53.25
C ALA A 27 37.69 0.78 -54.48
N ALA A 28 36.62 -0.01 -54.40
CA ALA A 28 36.11 -0.78 -55.54
C ALA A 28 35.71 0.12 -56.71
N ARG A 29 35.02 1.23 -56.44
CA ARG A 29 34.60 2.20 -57.46
C ARG A 29 35.77 2.92 -58.11
N LEU A 30 36.84 3.18 -57.35
CA LEU A 30 38.09 3.76 -57.84
C LEU A 30 39.03 2.73 -58.48
N ALA A 31 38.68 1.43 -58.47
CA ALA A 31 39.56 0.33 -58.88
C ALA A 31 40.96 0.40 -58.24
N THR A 32 41.03 0.85 -56.98
CA THR A 32 42.27 1.17 -56.27
C THR A 32 42.42 0.29 -55.03
N PRO A 33 43.63 -0.18 -54.67
CA PRO A 33 43.86 -0.91 -53.42
C PRO A 33 43.39 -0.09 -52.21
N LEU A 34 42.72 -0.76 -51.25
CA LEU A 34 42.13 -0.08 -50.10
C LEU A 34 43.16 0.74 -49.32
N GLY A 35 44.37 0.23 -49.12
CA GLY A 35 45.44 0.92 -48.39
C GLY A 35 45.84 2.27 -49.02
N ASP A 36 45.80 2.39 -50.34
CA ASP A 36 46.13 3.63 -51.03
C ASP A 36 45.01 4.67 -50.90
N VAL A 37 43.74 4.23 -50.98
CA VAL A 37 42.59 5.09 -50.68
C VAL A 37 42.68 5.65 -49.26
N LEU A 38 43.05 4.83 -48.28
CA LEU A 38 43.13 5.27 -46.89
C LEU A 38 44.25 6.25 -46.62
N ARG A 39 45.41 6.04 -47.27
CA ARG A 39 46.51 7.02 -47.24
C ARG A 39 46.07 8.36 -47.85
N ALA A 40 45.30 8.33 -48.94
CA ALA A 40 44.76 9.53 -49.57
C ALA A 40 43.72 10.25 -48.69
N LEU A 41 43.00 9.52 -47.82
CA LEU A 41 42.05 10.07 -46.85
C LEU A 41 42.71 10.65 -45.59
N GLY A 42 44.04 10.57 -45.45
CA GLY A 42 44.75 11.02 -44.25
C GLY A 42 44.57 10.10 -43.05
N LEU A 43 44.12 8.86 -43.25
CA LEU A 43 43.99 7.88 -42.17
C LEU A 43 45.34 7.15 -42.02
N PRO A 44 46.05 7.32 -40.88
CA PRO A 44 47.39 6.79 -40.72
C PRO A 44 47.36 5.25 -40.66
N ALA A 45 48.08 4.60 -41.57
CA ALA A 45 48.50 3.21 -41.38
C ALA A 45 49.60 3.22 -40.30
N GLN A 46 49.21 3.20 -39.02
CA GLN A 46 50.13 3.46 -37.92
C GLN A 46 51.36 2.55 -37.95
N ALA A 47 52.49 3.17 -37.66
CA ALA A 47 53.79 2.61 -37.84
C ALA A 47 54.41 2.13 -36.52
N ARG A 48 54.03 0.95 -36.00
CA ARG A 48 54.85 0.20 -35.02
C ARG A 48 54.96 -1.29 -35.35
N ASP A 49 56.21 -1.75 -35.37
CA ASP A 49 56.81 -3.09 -35.38
C ASP A 49 56.14 -4.30 -36.06
N GLU A 50 56.93 -4.94 -36.93
CA GLU A 50 57.00 -6.32 -37.47
C GLU A 50 55.74 -7.19 -37.73
N GLU A 51 54.57 -6.92 -37.14
CA GLU A 51 53.28 -7.51 -37.54
C GLU A 51 52.69 -6.87 -38.82
N ARG A 52 53.40 -5.86 -39.34
CA ARG A 52 53.09 -4.92 -40.45
C ARG A 52 53.04 -5.48 -41.88
N ALA A 53 53.04 -6.79 -42.08
CA ALA A 53 52.94 -7.35 -43.43
C ALA A 53 51.51 -7.34 -44.04
N ARG A 54 50.48 -6.78 -43.36
CA ARG A 54 49.06 -7.06 -43.69
C ARG A 54 48.05 -5.91 -43.70
N GLY A 55 48.45 -4.67 -43.42
CA GLY A 55 47.67 -3.46 -43.72
C GLY A 55 46.33 -3.28 -42.97
N LEU A 56 46.25 -2.19 -42.19
CA LEU A 56 45.07 -1.53 -41.59
C LEU A 56 44.73 -1.88 -40.11
N PRO A 57 44.61 -0.88 -39.20
CA PRO A 57 44.11 -1.09 -37.83
C PRO A 57 42.62 -1.50 -37.82
N ALA A 58 42.12 -2.13 -36.75
CA ALA A 58 40.68 -2.43 -36.60
C ALA A 58 39.87 -1.22 -36.05
N ASP A 59 40.59 -0.19 -35.60
CA ASP A 59 40.19 0.77 -34.57
C ASP A 59 39.29 1.92 -35.09
N TRP A 60 39.45 2.29 -36.35
CA TRP A 60 38.67 3.29 -37.08
C TRP A 60 37.20 2.90 -37.36
N THR A 61 36.87 1.61 -37.40
CA THR A 61 35.47 1.17 -37.43
C THR A 61 34.76 1.36 -36.08
N ILE A 62 35.55 1.55 -35.03
CA ILE A 62 35.08 1.73 -33.66
C ILE A 62 34.87 3.22 -33.38
N VAL A 63 35.88 4.05 -33.65
CA VAL A 63 35.79 5.50 -33.46
C VAL A 63 36.76 6.22 -34.41
N LEU A 64 36.33 7.38 -34.94
CA LEU A 64 37.19 8.32 -35.64
C LEU A 64 37.51 9.51 -34.72
N SER A 65 38.76 9.95 -34.71
CA SER A 65 39.12 11.23 -34.09
C SER A 65 38.51 12.39 -34.87
N ARG A 66 38.41 13.57 -34.23
CA ARG A 66 37.90 14.79 -34.90
C ARG A 66 38.75 15.17 -36.10
N GLU A 67 40.07 14.96 -36.03
CA GLU A 67 41.01 15.23 -37.11
C GLU A 67 40.83 14.23 -38.26
N GLU A 68 40.73 12.93 -37.95
CA GLU A 68 40.50 11.87 -38.94
C GLU A 68 39.16 12.08 -39.66
N ALA A 69 38.09 12.36 -38.91
CA ALA A 69 36.78 12.65 -39.49
C ALA A 69 36.81 13.92 -40.36
N GLY A 70 37.56 14.95 -39.95
CA GLY A 70 37.76 16.17 -40.74
C GLY A 70 38.52 15.93 -42.04
N ALA A 71 39.60 15.13 -42.00
CA ALA A 71 40.38 14.76 -43.18
C ALA A 71 39.54 13.96 -44.18
N VAL A 72 38.84 12.92 -43.71
CA VAL A 72 37.95 12.11 -44.55
C VAL A 72 36.83 12.97 -45.13
N ALA A 73 36.19 13.81 -44.30
CA ALA A 73 35.11 14.70 -44.74
C ALA A 73 35.56 15.67 -45.84
N TYR A 74 36.74 16.27 -45.68
CA TYR A 74 37.33 17.15 -46.68
C TYR A 74 37.61 16.41 -48.00
N VAL A 75 38.26 15.24 -47.93
CA VAL A 75 38.67 14.50 -49.13
C VAL A 75 37.48 13.93 -49.91
N THR A 76 36.47 13.41 -49.22
CA THR A 76 35.32 12.76 -49.87
C THR A 76 34.13 13.69 -50.09
N GLY A 77 34.11 14.85 -49.44
CA GLY A 77 32.94 15.73 -49.38
C GLY A 77 31.78 15.17 -48.55
N THR A 78 32.03 14.15 -47.73
CA THR A 78 31.04 13.59 -46.80
C THR A 78 31.00 14.44 -45.54
N ARG A 79 29.84 14.61 -44.91
CA ARG A 79 29.76 15.35 -43.65
C ARG A 79 30.42 14.56 -42.50
N ALA A 80 31.15 15.25 -41.63
CA ALA A 80 31.85 14.62 -40.50
C ALA A 80 30.90 13.93 -39.49
N ASP A 81 29.67 14.46 -39.30
CA ASP A 81 28.66 13.84 -38.44
C ASP A 81 28.15 12.51 -39.02
N GLN A 82 27.98 12.43 -40.34
CA GLN A 82 27.62 11.19 -41.02
C GLN A 82 28.72 10.13 -40.83
N LEU A 83 30.00 10.51 -40.95
CA LEU A 83 31.12 9.60 -40.70
C LEU A 83 31.11 9.06 -39.27
N GLY A 84 30.81 9.91 -38.28
CA GLY A 84 30.63 9.47 -36.89
C GLY A 84 29.52 8.42 -36.73
N ARG A 85 28.37 8.60 -37.41
CA ARG A 85 27.23 7.64 -37.41
C ARG A 85 27.56 6.31 -38.09
N MET A 86 28.62 6.24 -38.87
CA MET A 86 29.09 5.03 -39.56
C MET A 86 30.09 4.22 -38.72
N THR A 87 30.40 4.66 -37.48
CA THR A 87 31.30 3.98 -36.54
C THR A 87 30.55 3.46 -35.31
N LEU A 88 31.11 2.49 -34.58
CA LEU A 88 30.48 1.97 -33.36
C LEU A 88 30.33 3.01 -32.24
N ALA A 89 31.06 4.13 -32.30
CA ALA A 89 30.87 5.27 -31.41
C ALA A 89 29.44 5.82 -31.45
N HIS A 90 28.72 5.64 -32.56
CA HIS A 90 27.30 5.93 -32.65
C HIS A 90 26.47 5.23 -31.56
N TYR A 91 26.85 4.02 -31.15
CA TYR A 91 26.13 3.19 -30.17
C TYR A 91 26.76 3.20 -28.77
N ASP A 92 27.79 4.01 -28.54
CA ASP A 92 28.43 4.08 -27.23
C ASP A 92 27.45 4.57 -26.15
N GLN A 93 27.57 3.98 -24.97
CA GLN A 93 26.66 4.18 -23.83
C GLN A 93 25.18 3.90 -24.12
N ARG A 94 24.83 3.29 -25.26
CA ARG A 94 23.45 2.86 -25.59
C ARG A 94 23.36 1.35 -25.79
N ALA A 95 24.09 0.80 -26.77
CA ALA A 95 24.08 -0.63 -27.09
C ALA A 95 25.38 -1.36 -26.74
N LEU A 96 26.46 -0.59 -26.53
CA LEU A 96 27.80 -1.09 -26.18
C LEU A 96 28.54 -0.05 -25.35
N ARG A 97 29.72 -0.41 -24.83
CA ARG A 97 30.63 0.54 -24.17
C ARG A 97 31.99 0.52 -24.85
N LEU A 98 32.52 1.70 -25.13
CA LEU A 98 33.84 1.88 -25.71
C LEU A 98 34.88 2.33 -24.69
N ASP A 99 36.10 1.83 -24.85
CA ASP A 99 37.30 2.52 -24.40
C ASP A 99 37.77 3.39 -25.56
N VAL A 100 37.42 4.68 -25.54
CA VAL A 100 37.70 5.61 -26.65
C VAL A 100 39.21 5.82 -26.84
N ALA A 101 39.98 5.78 -25.75
CA ALA A 101 41.43 5.97 -25.81
C ALA A 101 42.13 4.78 -26.49
N LYS A 102 41.69 3.55 -26.18
CA LYS A 102 42.18 2.33 -26.83
C LYS A 102 41.46 2.00 -28.13
N ARG A 103 40.38 2.71 -28.44
CA ARG A 103 39.47 2.43 -29.56
C ARG A 103 38.95 0.99 -29.55
N GLU A 104 38.58 0.48 -28.38
CA GLU A 104 38.14 -0.91 -28.19
C GLU A 104 36.70 -0.98 -27.66
N VAL A 105 35.97 -2.02 -28.07
CA VAL A 105 34.67 -2.34 -27.47
C VAL A 105 34.88 -3.17 -26.21
N ASN A 106 34.31 -2.74 -25.08
CA ASN A 106 34.29 -3.52 -23.86
C ASN A 106 33.37 -4.74 -24.01
N ARG A 107 33.97 -5.90 -24.32
CA ARG A 107 33.27 -7.17 -24.55
C ARG A 107 32.53 -7.72 -23.33
N ARG A 108 32.84 -7.22 -22.13
CA ARG A 108 32.24 -7.68 -20.86
C ARG A 108 31.00 -6.88 -20.48
N ALA A 109 30.72 -5.78 -21.18
CA ALA A 109 29.54 -4.94 -20.96
C ALA A 109 28.58 -5.05 -22.15
N LEU A 110 27.26 -5.05 -21.88
CA LEU A 110 26.19 -4.96 -22.88
C LEU A 110 26.33 -5.89 -24.09
N TRP A 111 26.91 -7.10 -23.93
CA TRP A 111 27.25 -7.98 -25.06
C TRP A 111 27.95 -7.23 -26.21
N GLY A 112 28.90 -6.36 -25.85
CA GLY A 112 29.77 -5.70 -26.80
C GLY A 112 30.53 -6.72 -27.64
N ARG A 113 30.45 -6.59 -28.97
CA ARG A 113 31.22 -7.42 -29.91
C ARG A 113 32.44 -6.63 -30.35
N GLY A 114 33.63 -7.09 -29.95
CA GLY A 114 34.88 -6.39 -30.25
C GLY A 114 35.41 -6.59 -31.67
N SER A 115 34.95 -7.60 -32.40
CA SER A 115 35.30 -7.83 -33.80
C SER A 115 34.29 -8.76 -34.47
N GLY A 116 34.27 -8.72 -35.81
CA GLY A 116 33.35 -9.52 -36.61
C GLY A 116 32.02 -8.81 -36.85
N SER A 117 31.35 -9.21 -37.92
CA SER A 117 30.01 -8.75 -38.26
C SER A 117 29.18 -9.92 -38.72
N ARG A 118 27.91 -9.90 -38.34
CA ARG A 118 26.88 -10.72 -38.99
C ARG A 118 26.49 -10.08 -40.32
N PHE A 119 25.71 -10.80 -41.12
CA PHE A 119 25.15 -10.25 -42.36
C PHE A 119 23.88 -10.93 -42.82
N CYS A 120 23.11 -10.21 -43.64
CA CYS A 120 22.03 -10.77 -44.42
C CYS A 120 22.47 -10.88 -45.88
N ALA A 121 22.46 -12.09 -46.44
CA ALA A 121 22.85 -12.33 -47.82
C ALA A 121 21.97 -11.58 -48.84
N ALA A 122 20.66 -11.46 -48.55
CA ALA A 122 19.72 -10.72 -49.40
C ALA A 122 19.97 -9.20 -49.37
N CYS A 123 20.19 -8.61 -48.18
CA CYS A 123 20.61 -7.20 -48.10
C CYS A 123 21.93 -6.94 -48.83
N LEU A 124 22.89 -7.87 -48.78
CA LEU A 124 24.13 -7.74 -49.54
C LEU A 124 23.84 -7.77 -51.05
N ALA A 125 22.95 -8.64 -51.53
CA ALA A 125 22.57 -8.68 -52.94
C ALA A 125 21.91 -7.36 -53.40
N GLU A 126 20.94 -6.86 -52.64
CA GLU A 126 20.18 -5.64 -52.98
C GLU A 126 21.02 -4.36 -52.93
N SER A 127 21.97 -4.29 -52.00
CA SER A 127 22.79 -3.10 -51.80
C SER A 127 24.09 -3.09 -52.61
N GLY A 128 24.37 -4.13 -53.40
CA GLY A 128 25.67 -4.27 -54.07
C GLY A 128 26.82 -4.49 -53.08
N GLY A 129 26.55 -5.26 -52.03
CA GLY A 129 27.55 -5.72 -51.06
C GLY A 129 27.79 -4.78 -49.88
N ARG A 130 26.88 -3.84 -49.57
CA ARG A 130 27.04 -2.91 -48.44
C ARG A 130 26.64 -3.55 -47.11
N TRP A 131 27.46 -3.32 -46.10
CA TRP A 131 27.26 -3.86 -44.76
C TRP A 131 26.69 -2.80 -43.83
N MET A 132 25.70 -3.20 -43.04
CA MET A 132 25.09 -2.34 -42.04
C MET A 132 25.93 -2.30 -40.76
N LEU A 133 26.06 -1.11 -40.17
CA LEU A 133 26.72 -0.92 -38.89
C LEU A 133 26.02 -1.70 -37.76
N THR A 134 24.69 -1.79 -37.81
CA THR A 134 23.88 -2.53 -36.83
C THR A 134 24.29 -4.00 -36.73
N TRP A 135 24.76 -4.63 -37.81
CA TRP A 135 25.18 -6.04 -37.80
C TRP A 135 26.45 -6.32 -36.99
N ARG A 136 27.19 -5.28 -36.62
CA ARG A 136 28.35 -5.38 -35.72
C ARG A 136 27.94 -5.44 -34.25
N LEU A 137 26.69 -5.15 -33.90
CA LEU A 137 26.20 -5.25 -32.53
C LEU A 137 26.03 -6.73 -32.13
N GLY A 138 26.34 -7.05 -30.87
CA GLY A 138 26.04 -8.38 -30.31
C GLY A 138 24.55 -8.71 -30.34
N TRP A 139 23.70 -7.68 -30.28
CA TRP A 139 22.24 -7.71 -30.23
C TRP A 139 21.54 -7.92 -31.58
N SER A 140 22.28 -7.92 -32.69
CA SER A 140 21.69 -8.10 -34.03
C SER A 140 21.81 -9.55 -34.46
N PHE A 141 20.72 -10.31 -34.46
CA PHE A 141 20.69 -11.73 -34.82
C PHE A 141 19.69 -12.07 -35.94
N ALA A 142 18.76 -11.16 -36.27
CA ALA A 142 17.85 -11.35 -37.39
C ALA A 142 17.78 -10.12 -38.30
N CYS A 143 17.56 -10.35 -39.59
CA CYS A 143 17.20 -9.33 -40.56
C CYS A 143 15.69 -9.13 -40.54
N LEU A 144 15.26 -7.89 -40.29
CA LEU A 144 13.83 -7.53 -40.31
C LEU A 144 13.29 -7.30 -41.72
N ALA A 145 14.14 -6.90 -42.67
CA ALA A 145 13.74 -6.69 -44.06
C ALA A 145 13.46 -8.01 -44.79
N HIS A 146 14.28 -9.04 -44.53
CA HIS A 146 14.18 -10.34 -45.20
C HIS A 146 13.72 -11.47 -44.29
N CYS A 147 13.18 -11.14 -43.12
CA CYS A 147 12.61 -12.08 -42.15
C CYS A 147 13.47 -13.34 -41.95
N ARG A 148 14.76 -13.19 -41.62
CA ARG A 148 15.67 -14.34 -41.54
C ARG A 148 16.74 -14.17 -40.48
N LEU A 149 17.29 -15.27 -39.99
CA LEU A 149 18.49 -15.19 -39.13
C LEU A 149 19.67 -14.62 -39.94
N LEU A 150 20.48 -13.80 -39.28
CA LEU A 150 21.72 -13.31 -39.89
C LEU A 150 22.75 -14.44 -39.95
N ALA A 151 23.52 -14.50 -41.03
CA ALA A 151 24.67 -15.36 -41.14
C ALA A 151 25.85 -14.78 -40.35
N ASP A 152 26.62 -15.65 -39.67
CA ASP A 152 27.78 -15.26 -38.88
C ASP A 152 29.11 -15.54 -39.62
N ALA A 153 29.15 -16.60 -40.42
CA ALA A 153 30.35 -17.13 -41.06
C ALA A 153 30.14 -17.38 -42.56
N CYS A 154 31.24 -17.41 -43.31
CA CYS A 154 31.22 -17.78 -44.72
C CYS A 154 30.98 -19.29 -44.86
N PRO A 155 30.02 -19.74 -45.70
CA PRO A 155 29.76 -21.16 -45.94
C PRO A 155 30.96 -21.93 -46.52
N CYS A 156 31.82 -21.25 -47.29
CA CYS A 156 32.99 -21.88 -47.92
C CYS A 156 34.17 -22.07 -46.95
N CYS A 157 34.57 -21.02 -46.23
CA CYS A 157 35.76 -21.08 -45.36
C CYS A 157 35.46 -21.23 -43.86
N GLY A 158 34.19 -21.20 -43.45
CA GLY A 158 33.74 -21.35 -42.05
C GLY A 158 34.14 -20.20 -41.12
N ARG A 159 34.77 -19.13 -41.63
CA ARG A 159 35.27 -18.03 -40.79
C ARG A 159 34.24 -16.91 -40.63
N VAL A 160 34.22 -16.35 -39.42
CA VAL A 160 33.43 -15.16 -39.09
C VAL A 160 33.90 -13.97 -39.93
N GLN A 161 32.95 -13.31 -40.60
CA GLN A 161 33.24 -12.19 -41.49
C GLN A 161 33.62 -10.93 -40.71
N ARG A 162 34.47 -10.08 -41.32
CA ARG A 162 34.94 -8.81 -40.75
C ARG A 162 35.58 -8.92 -39.36
N ARG A 163 36.11 -10.10 -38.99
CA ARG A 163 36.91 -10.28 -37.77
C ARG A 163 38.25 -9.56 -37.86
N ARG A 164 38.78 -9.43 -39.08
CA ARG A 164 39.97 -8.66 -39.42
C ARG A 164 39.60 -7.68 -40.55
N PRO A 165 40.29 -6.54 -40.66
CA PRO A 165 40.14 -5.64 -41.81
C PRO A 165 40.43 -6.34 -43.14
N TYR A 166 39.85 -5.82 -44.21
CA TYR A 166 40.17 -6.22 -45.58
C TYR A 166 41.66 -5.95 -45.87
N SER A 167 42.28 -6.75 -46.74
CA SER A 167 43.69 -6.56 -47.08
C SER A 167 43.92 -5.22 -47.79
N GLY A 168 44.75 -4.36 -47.21
CA GLY A 168 45.07 -3.05 -47.79
C GLY A 168 45.70 -3.11 -49.20
N ASN A 169 46.31 -4.22 -49.58
CA ASN A 169 47.02 -4.36 -50.87
C ASN A 169 46.10 -4.86 -52.01
N ARG A 170 44.79 -4.96 -51.77
CA ARG A 170 43.83 -5.48 -52.76
C ARG A 170 42.71 -4.50 -53.00
N VAL A 171 42.21 -4.51 -54.23
CA VAL A 171 40.95 -3.84 -54.58
C VAL A 171 39.81 -4.65 -53.96
N PRO A 172 38.99 -4.06 -53.07
CA PRO A 172 37.88 -4.79 -52.46
C PRO A 172 36.83 -5.22 -53.50
N GLN A 173 36.23 -6.38 -53.25
CA GLN A 173 35.03 -6.85 -53.95
C GLN A 173 33.87 -6.87 -52.95
N PRO A 174 33.03 -5.81 -52.90
CA PRO A 174 31.86 -5.79 -52.04
C PRO A 174 31.00 -7.04 -52.21
N GLY A 175 30.43 -7.54 -51.11
CA GLY A 175 29.63 -8.77 -51.12
C GLY A 175 30.42 -10.09 -51.11
N HIS A 176 31.75 -10.06 -51.27
CA HIS A 176 32.58 -11.27 -51.28
C HIS A 176 33.33 -11.46 -49.96
N CYS A 177 33.70 -12.72 -49.66
CA CYS A 177 34.39 -13.09 -48.43
C CYS A 177 35.78 -12.46 -48.35
N SER A 178 35.96 -11.55 -47.38
CA SER A 178 37.18 -10.77 -47.17
C SER A 178 38.29 -11.51 -46.41
N THR A 179 38.11 -12.81 -46.16
CA THR A 179 39.08 -13.60 -45.38
C THR A 179 40.40 -13.74 -46.13
N PRO A 180 41.54 -13.34 -45.51
CA PRO A 180 42.84 -13.44 -46.17
C PRO A 180 43.30 -14.90 -46.33
N PRO A 181 44.14 -15.19 -47.33
CA PRO A 181 44.66 -16.53 -47.60
C PRO A 181 45.39 -17.13 -46.38
N PRO A 182 45.19 -18.43 -46.08
CA PRO A 182 45.85 -19.10 -44.96
C PRO A 182 47.36 -19.26 -45.18
N ARG A 183 48.17 -19.16 -44.11
CA ARG A 183 49.62 -19.45 -44.11
C ARG A 183 49.89 -20.96 -43.98
N ARG A 184 49.37 -21.84 -44.87
CA ARG A 184 49.53 -23.34 -44.92
C ARG A 184 49.08 -24.10 -43.64
N LYS A 185 48.82 -25.42 -43.57
CA LYS A 185 48.40 -26.50 -44.52
C LYS A 185 46.97 -26.92 -44.14
N GLY A 186 46.13 -27.34 -45.10
CA GLY A 186 44.85 -28.01 -44.84
C GLY A 186 43.75 -27.65 -45.85
N HIS A 187 43.52 -26.36 -46.06
CA HIS A 187 42.63 -25.84 -47.12
C HIS A 187 43.23 -24.53 -47.64
N ALA A 188 44.01 -24.61 -48.71
CA ALA A 188 44.69 -23.44 -49.27
C ALA A 188 43.79 -22.75 -50.30
N PHE A 189 43.38 -21.51 -50.01
CA PHE A 189 42.83 -20.60 -51.00
C PHE A 189 43.94 -19.62 -51.41
N PRO A 190 44.71 -19.89 -52.48
CA PRO A 190 45.87 -19.07 -52.85
C PRO A 190 45.53 -17.58 -53.11
N GLY A 191 44.27 -17.27 -53.42
CA GLY A 191 43.74 -15.92 -53.61
C GLY A 191 42.86 -15.38 -52.46
N GLY A 192 42.77 -16.03 -51.30
CA GLY A 192 41.73 -15.74 -50.31
C GLY A 192 40.40 -16.45 -50.64
N CYS A 193 39.44 -16.47 -49.72
CA CYS A 193 38.22 -17.28 -49.88
C CYS A 193 37.34 -16.80 -51.04
N ASP A 194 37.16 -15.49 -51.18
CA ASP A 194 36.44 -14.82 -52.28
C ASP A 194 35.04 -15.37 -52.60
N PHE A 195 34.44 -16.14 -51.68
CA PHE A 195 33.11 -16.67 -51.85
C PHE A 195 32.09 -15.53 -51.87
N ASP A 196 31.18 -15.56 -52.84
CA ASP A 196 30.05 -14.64 -52.93
C ASP A 196 29.11 -14.84 -51.73
N LEU A 197 29.15 -13.92 -50.76
CA LEU A 197 28.36 -14.01 -49.54
C LEU A 197 26.87 -13.76 -49.79
N THR A 198 26.48 -13.27 -50.97
CA THR A 198 25.06 -13.16 -51.36
C THR A 198 24.42 -14.54 -51.57
N GLN A 199 25.24 -15.58 -51.78
CA GLN A 199 24.79 -16.97 -51.88
C GLN A 199 24.70 -17.69 -50.52
N ALA A 200 25.03 -17.01 -49.41
CA ALA A 200 24.97 -17.62 -48.09
C ALA A 200 23.52 -17.92 -47.68
N ARG A 201 23.27 -19.17 -47.27
CA ARG A 201 21.96 -19.61 -46.79
C ARG A 201 21.84 -19.39 -45.28
N SER A 202 20.73 -18.81 -44.85
CA SER A 202 20.34 -18.74 -43.45
C SER A 202 18.84 -19.02 -43.29
N PRO A 203 18.40 -19.54 -42.13
CA PRO A 203 17.00 -19.87 -41.88
C PRO A 203 16.07 -18.67 -42.09
N VAL A 204 15.03 -18.87 -42.91
CA VAL A 204 13.94 -17.91 -43.11
C VAL A 204 12.91 -18.12 -42.01
N LEU A 205 12.37 -17.04 -41.49
CA LEU A 205 11.45 -16.99 -40.36
C LEU A 205 10.11 -16.43 -40.84
N PRO A 206 8.97 -16.94 -40.36
CA PRO A 206 7.66 -16.32 -40.56
C PRO A 206 7.65 -14.85 -40.09
N ALA A 207 6.81 -13.99 -40.70
CA ALA A 207 6.80 -12.56 -40.42
C ALA A 207 6.45 -12.20 -38.95
N ASP A 208 5.64 -13.03 -38.30
CA ASP A 208 5.21 -12.93 -36.89
C ASP A 208 6.12 -13.69 -35.92
N HIS A 209 7.22 -14.27 -36.41
CA HIS A 209 8.10 -15.13 -35.62
C HIS A 209 8.69 -14.40 -34.39
N PRO A 210 8.71 -15.02 -33.19
CA PRO A 210 9.17 -14.38 -31.95
C PRO A 210 10.57 -13.77 -32.02
N VAL A 211 11.49 -14.37 -32.79
CA VAL A 211 12.83 -13.81 -33.03
C VAL A 211 12.79 -12.46 -33.73
N LEU A 212 11.91 -12.27 -34.73
CA LEU A 212 11.78 -10.99 -35.42
C LEU A 212 11.17 -9.94 -34.49
N ARG A 213 10.24 -10.34 -33.61
CA ARG A 213 9.66 -9.46 -32.59
C ARG A 213 10.72 -9.02 -31.56
N ALA A 214 11.53 -9.97 -31.08
CA ALA A 214 12.66 -9.71 -30.19
C ALA A 214 13.70 -8.77 -30.82
N GLN A 215 14.07 -9.01 -32.09
CA GLN A 215 15.00 -8.15 -32.82
C GLN A 215 14.45 -6.73 -32.98
N ARG A 216 13.16 -6.56 -33.33
CA ARG A 216 12.49 -5.25 -33.39
C ARG A 216 12.53 -4.54 -32.05
N ARG A 217 12.20 -5.25 -30.96
CA ARG A 217 12.19 -4.71 -29.60
C ARG A 217 13.56 -4.18 -29.19
N LEU A 218 14.62 -4.96 -29.39
CA LEU A 218 15.98 -4.57 -29.02
C LEU A 218 16.46 -3.35 -29.82
N LEU A 219 16.20 -3.32 -31.13
CA LEU A 219 16.56 -2.16 -31.95
C LEU A 219 15.80 -0.90 -31.53
N ALA A 220 14.50 -1.02 -31.20
CA ALA A 220 13.72 0.12 -30.70
C ALA A 220 14.30 0.68 -29.39
N VAL A 221 14.68 -0.18 -28.44
CA VAL A 221 15.32 0.22 -27.17
C VAL A 221 16.66 0.92 -27.42
N ILE A 222 17.47 0.39 -28.34
CA ILE A 222 18.78 0.97 -28.68
C ILE A 222 18.61 2.36 -29.31
N GLU A 223 17.65 2.50 -30.22
CA GLU A 223 17.40 3.74 -30.95
C GLU A 223 16.84 4.82 -30.02
N SER A 224 15.80 4.51 -29.25
CA SER A 224 15.18 5.44 -28.30
C SER A 224 16.06 5.75 -27.08
N GLY A 225 17.02 4.88 -26.78
CA GLY A 225 17.85 4.95 -25.56
C GLY A 225 17.11 4.56 -24.28
N THR A 226 15.85 4.12 -24.36
CA THR A 226 14.99 3.82 -23.21
C THR A 226 14.16 2.56 -23.45
N ALA A 227 13.97 1.76 -22.39
CA ALA A 227 13.05 0.64 -22.36
C ALA A 227 11.84 0.98 -21.48
N ASP A 228 10.66 0.97 -22.09
CA ASP A 228 9.36 1.37 -21.51
C ASP A 228 8.26 0.30 -21.75
N PHE A 229 8.67 -0.94 -22.02
CA PHE A 229 7.79 -2.06 -22.33
C PHE A 229 7.69 -3.05 -21.17
N GLY A 230 6.62 -3.85 -21.15
CA GLY A 230 6.44 -4.93 -20.19
C GLY A 230 6.69 -4.49 -18.75
N ALA A 231 7.59 -5.20 -18.05
CA ALA A 231 7.92 -4.94 -16.65
C ALA A 231 8.53 -3.54 -16.42
N TYR A 232 9.06 -2.91 -17.48
CA TYR A 232 9.63 -1.57 -17.44
C TYR A 232 8.60 -0.45 -17.59
N ARG A 233 7.33 -0.73 -17.93
CA ARG A 233 6.34 0.31 -18.26
C ARG A 233 6.11 1.32 -17.12
N ALA A 234 5.99 0.84 -15.88
CA ALA A 234 5.81 1.71 -14.71
C ALA A 234 7.10 2.44 -14.29
N HIS A 235 8.26 1.87 -14.61
CA HIS A 235 9.57 2.40 -14.25
C HIS A 235 10.55 2.25 -15.43
N PRO A 236 10.46 3.11 -16.46
CA PRO A 236 11.30 3.00 -17.65
C PRO A 236 12.79 2.96 -17.30
N GLN A 237 13.55 2.13 -18.01
CA GLN A 237 14.97 1.94 -17.77
C GLN A 237 15.80 2.49 -18.93
N PRO A 238 16.96 3.11 -18.68
CA PRO A 238 17.90 3.43 -19.74
C PRO A 238 18.30 2.16 -20.52
N ALA A 239 18.51 2.27 -21.83
CA ALA A 239 18.87 1.13 -22.68
C ALA A 239 20.04 0.29 -22.14
N PRO A 240 21.14 0.86 -21.61
CA PRO A 240 22.20 0.06 -20.98
C PRO A 240 21.74 -0.82 -19.81
N ALA A 241 20.80 -0.34 -19.00
CA ALA A 241 20.28 -1.11 -17.86
C ALA A 241 19.41 -2.27 -18.37
N ALA A 242 18.48 -2.01 -19.29
CA ALA A 242 17.64 -3.04 -19.90
C ALA A 242 18.45 -4.10 -20.67
N LEU A 243 19.47 -3.69 -21.44
CA LEU A 243 20.36 -4.63 -22.13
C LEU A 243 21.23 -5.42 -21.15
N THR A 244 21.57 -4.84 -19.98
CA THR A 244 22.25 -5.59 -18.91
C THR A 244 21.33 -6.65 -18.29
N ASP A 245 20.05 -6.34 -18.10
CA ASP A 245 19.04 -7.27 -17.61
C ASP A 245 18.81 -8.43 -18.58
N ILE A 246 18.57 -8.11 -19.86
CA ILE A 246 18.38 -9.10 -20.92
C ILE A 246 19.62 -9.99 -21.01
N ARG A 247 20.83 -9.41 -20.94
CA ARG A 247 22.07 -10.18 -20.90
C ARG A 247 22.14 -11.11 -19.69
N ALA A 248 21.77 -10.63 -18.50
CA ALA A 248 21.85 -11.42 -17.27
C ALA A 248 20.94 -12.65 -17.35
N LEU A 249 19.70 -12.47 -17.80
CA LEU A 249 18.75 -13.56 -18.04
C LEU A 249 19.24 -14.50 -19.14
N ALA A 250 19.61 -13.94 -20.28
CA ALA A 250 20.05 -14.70 -21.45
C ALA A 250 21.33 -15.51 -21.17
N GLY A 251 22.23 -14.97 -20.35
CA GLY A 251 23.42 -15.69 -19.88
C GLY A 251 23.07 -16.95 -19.08
N ARG A 252 22.06 -16.86 -18.21
CA ARG A 252 21.56 -18.01 -17.44
C ARG A 252 20.85 -19.04 -18.30
N VAL A 253 20.06 -18.59 -19.28
CA VAL A 253 19.45 -19.50 -20.26
C VAL A 253 20.52 -20.29 -21.02
N LEU A 254 21.60 -19.65 -21.47
CA LEU A 254 22.65 -20.32 -22.24
C LEU A 254 23.56 -21.24 -21.40
N ALA A 255 23.78 -20.89 -20.14
CA ALA A 255 24.72 -21.59 -19.26
C ALA A 255 24.05 -22.72 -18.46
N ASP A 256 22.84 -22.50 -17.97
CA ASP A 256 22.29 -23.29 -16.86
C ASP A 256 21.02 -24.08 -17.24
N VAL A 257 20.31 -23.73 -18.33
CA VAL A 257 19.12 -24.46 -18.80
C VAL A 257 19.52 -25.68 -19.65
N ALA A 258 18.88 -26.82 -19.44
CA ALA A 258 19.13 -28.03 -20.22
C ALA A 258 18.63 -27.88 -21.66
N SER A 259 19.27 -28.59 -22.60
CA SER A 259 18.91 -28.53 -24.02
C SER A 259 17.44 -28.85 -24.28
N ASP A 260 16.89 -29.82 -23.54
CA ASP A 260 15.51 -30.31 -23.73
C ASP A 260 14.48 -29.26 -23.27
N ASP A 261 14.81 -28.48 -22.25
CA ASP A 261 13.95 -27.42 -21.70
C ASP A 261 13.93 -26.14 -22.54
N LEU A 262 14.92 -25.92 -23.41
CA LEU A 262 15.01 -24.71 -24.24
C LEU A 262 13.79 -24.52 -25.16
N SER A 263 13.18 -25.63 -25.57
CA SER A 263 11.96 -25.65 -26.40
C SER A 263 10.75 -24.98 -25.72
N SER A 264 10.73 -24.93 -24.39
CA SER A 264 9.69 -24.24 -23.62
C SER A 264 9.89 -22.72 -23.55
N LEU A 265 11.11 -22.24 -23.85
CA LEU A 265 11.51 -20.83 -23.71
C LEU A 265 11.67 -20.12 -25.06
N ALA A 266 11.88 -20.85 -26.15
CA ALA A 266 12.09 -20.29 -27.49
C ALA A 266 11.54 -21.23 -28.58
N PRO A 267 11.21 -20.69 -29.78
CA PRO A 267 10.75 -21.49 -30.91
C PRO A 267 11.70 -22.63 -31.31
N GLY A 268 11.13 -23.79 -31.61
CA GLY A 268 11.88 -25.03 -31.86
C GLY A 268 12.87 -24.93 -33.03
N ASP A 269 12.50 -24.27 -34.12
CA ASP A 269 13.36 -24.06 -35.30
C ASP A 269 14.68 -23.32 -34.97
N VAL A 270 14.61 -22.34 -34.05
CA VAL A 270 15.78 -21.57 -33.62
C VAL A 270 16.55 -22.28 -32.52
N VAL A 271 15.87 -23.07 -31.68
CA VAL A 271 16.52 -23.99 -30.73
C VAL A 271 17.32 -25.05 -31.48
N ASP A 272 16.76 -25.66 -32.52
CA ASP A 272 17.44 -26.65 -33.35
C ASP A 272 18.68 -26.05 -34.03
N ALA A 273 18.56 -24.84 -34.58
CA ALA A 273 19.70 -24.10 -35.13
C ALA A 273 20.78 -23.83 -34.08
N HIS A 274 20.41 -23.52 -32.83
CA HIS A 274 21.34 -23.35 -31.72
C HIS A 274 22.03 -24.66 -31.31
N LEU A 275 21.26 -25.75 -31.21
CA LEU A 275 21.77 -27.06 -30.79
C LEU A 275 22.70 -27.68 -31.82
N ALA A 276 22.43 -27.50 -33.12
CA ALA A 276 23.32 -27.91 -34.20
C ALA A 276 24.72 -27.30 -34.02
N LEU A 277 24.80 -26.01 -33.69
CA LEU A 277 26.06 -25.30 -33.46
C LEU A 277 26.79 -25.74 -32.18
N ARG A 278 26.06 -26.18 -31.14
CA ARG A 278 26.65 -26.67 -29.88
C ARG A 278 27.33 -28.03 -30.06
N ARG A 279 26.74 -28.92 -30.86
CA ARG A 279 27.31 -30.24 -31.18
C ARG A 279 28.69 -30.10 -31.83
N ASP A 280 28.89 -29.07 -32.64
CA ASP A 280 30.17 -28.77 -33.30
C ASP A 280 31.24 -28.14 -32.38
N GLN A 281 30.87 -27.62 -31.19
CA GLN A 281 31.72 -26.75 -30.37
C GLN A 281 31.93 -27.20 -28.92
N ALA A 282 31.70 -28.48 -28.59
CA ALA A 282 31.74 -29.03 -27.23
C ALA A 282 33.05 -28.83 -26.43
N ARG A 283 34.09 -28.20 -26.99
CA ARG A 283 35.40 -27.97 -26.33
C ARG A 283 35.80 -26.52 -26.07
N ALA A 284 35.02 -25.50 -26.46
CA ALA A 284 35.57 -24.13 -26.60
C ALA A 284 35.01 -23.00 -25.72
N GLN A 285 33.95 -23.19 -24.91
CA GLN A 285 33.34 -22.07 -24.17
C GLN A 285 33.40 -22.28 -22.65
N GLY A 286 34.31 -21.57 -21.97
CA GLY A 286 34.46 -21.64 -20.52
C GLY A 286 33.31 -21.02 -19.71
N ARG A 287 32.51 -20.12 -20.30
CA ARG A 287 31.31 -19.48 -19.70
C ARG A 287 30.32 -18.98 -20.78
N PRO A 288 29.30 -19.77 -21.18
CA PRO A 288 28.28 -19.34 -22.14
C PRO A 288 27.57 -18.05 -21.71
N GLY A 289 27.32 -17.14 -22.65
CA GLY A 289 26.55 -15.91 -22.40
C GLY A 289 27.27 -14.80 -21.60
N PHE A 290 28.48 -15.02 -21.08
CA PHE A 290 29.27 -13.95 -20.43
C PHE A 290 29.65 -12.82 -21.41
N MET A 291 29.97 -13.21 -22.65
CA MET A 291 30.18 -12.33 -23.80
C MET A 291 29.07 -12.56 -24.83
N ALA A 292 28.96 -11.65 -25.81
CA ALA A 292 28.05 -11.81 -26.94
C ALA A 292 28.25 -13.19 -27.59
N PRO A 293 27.19 -13.99 -27.78
CA PRO A 293 27.32 -15.27 -28.44
C PRO A 293 27.89 -15.09 -29.85
N PRO A 294 28.79 -16.00 -30.31
CA PRO A 294 29.39 -15.88 -31.63
C PRO A 294 28.33 -15.96 -32.73
N HIS A 295 27.30 -16.81 -32.53
CA HIS A 295 26.29 -17.15 -33.52
C HIS A 295 24.95 -16.46 -33.29
N ALA A 296 24.26 -16.13 -34.38
CA ALA A 296 22.97 -15.47 -34.38
C ALA A 296 21.90 -16.32 -33.68
N ALA A 297 21.82 -17.62 -33.98
CA ALA A 297 20.86 -18.54 -33.35
C ALA A 297 20.99 -18.56 -31.81
N SER A 298 22.21 -18.64 -31.28
CA SER A 298 22.45 -18.61 -29.82
C SER A 298 22.02 -17.29 -29.18
N THR A 299 22.18 -16.17 -29.90
CA THR A 299 21.71 -14.87 -29.40
C THR A 299 20.18 -14.80 -29.46
N ALA A 300 19.59 -15.31 -30.53
CA ALA A 300 18.15 -15.33 -30.76
C ALA A 300 17.41 -16.16 -29.69
N VAL A 301 17.82 -17.40 -29.43
CA VAL A 301 17.23 -18.24 -28.37
C VAL A 301 17.25 -17.51 -27.02
N ALA A 302 18.43 -16.99 -26.65
CA ALA A 302 18.61 -16.40 -25.34
C ALA A 302 17.89 -15.05 -25.18
N ALA A 303 17.84 -14.24 -26.23
CA ALA A 303 17.11 -12.97 -26.24
C ALA A 303 15.60 -13.18 -26.22
N VAL A 304 15.08 -14.16 -26.98
CA VAL A 304 13.65 -14.51 -26.96
C VAL A 304 13.24 -14.98 -25.58
N ALA A 305 14.01 -15.89 -24.96
CA ALA A 305 13.73 -16.37 -23.61
C ALA A 305 13.73 -15.24 -22.56
N ALA A 306 14.74 -14.35 -22.61
CA ALA A 306 14.82 -13.21 -21.70
C ALA A 306 13.67 -12.21 -21.88
N LEU A 307 13.31 -11.89 -23.13
CA LEU A 307 12.19 -11.00 -23.43
C LEU A 307 10.84 -11.66 -23.11
N GLY A 308 10.71 -12.98 -23.24
CA GLY A 308 9.52 -13.72 -22.80
C GLY A 308 9.18 -13.51 -21.33
N ILE A 309 10.18 -13.20 -20.49
CA ILE A 309 9.99 -12.81 -19.08
C ILE A 309 9.68 -11.31 -18.96
N LEU A 310 10.48 -10.46 -19.61
CA LEU A 310 10.44 -9.01 -19.41
C LEU A 310 9.29 -8.31 -20.14
N GLU A 311 8.69 -8.91 -21.18
CA GLU A 311 7.58 -8.34 -21.95
C GLU A 311 6.22 -8.41 -21.21
N HIS A 312 6.13 -9.14 -20.09
CA HIS A 312 4.92 -9.16 -19.26
C HIS A 312 4.63 -7.79 -18.63
N ASP A 313 3.35 -7.36 -18.61
CA ASP A 313 2.94 -5.98 -18.29
C ASP A 313 3.26 -5.50 -16.87
N THR A 314 3.53 -6.40 -15.93
CA THR A 314 3.84 -6.05 -14.53
C THR A 314 5.02 -6.86 -14.02
N VAL A 315 5.69 -6.32 -12.99
CA VAL A 315 6.75 -7.03 -12.27
C VAL A 315 6.27 -8.37 -11.72
N GLN A 316 5.01 -8.46 -11.28
CA GLN A 316 4.43 -9.68 -10.73
C GLN A 316 4.20 -10.76 -11.80
N HIS A 317 3.72 -10.37 -13.00
CA HIS A 317 3.58 -11.30 -14.12
C HIS A 317 4.95 -11.75 -14.67
N ALA A 318 5.91 -10.83 -14.81
CA ALA A 318 7.28 -11.17 -15.16
C ALA A 318 7.92 -12.10 -14.13
N ALA A 319 7.64 -11.89 -12.84
CA ALA A 319 8.12 -12.74 -11.75
C ALA A 319 7.54 -14.16 -11.80
N HIS A 320 6.29 -14.32 -12.25
CA HIS A 320 5.70 -15.63 -12.49
C HIS A 320 6.47 -16.39 -13.59
N ALA A 321 6.73 -15.76 -14.74
CA ALA A 321 7.53 -16.36 -15.81
C ALA A 321 8.98 -16.65 -15.36
N MET A 322 9.59 -15.71 -14.62
CA MET A 322 10.92 -15.87 -14.04
C MET A 322 11.01 -17.06 -13.07
N ARG A 323 9.93 -17.37 -12.35
CA ARG A 323 9.88 -18.51 -11.43
C ARG A 323 10.03 -19.83 -12.16
N ALA A 324 9.40 -19.98 -13.32
CA ALA A 324 9.57 -21.16 -14.18
C ALA A 324 11.03 -21.33 -14.62
N LEU A 325 11.69 -20.24 -15.05
CA LEU A 325 13.13 -20.26 -15.38
C LEU A 325 14.00 -20.64 -14.17
N ILE A 326 13.72 -20.08 -12.98
CA ILE A 326 14.46 -20.41 -11.75
C ILE A 326 14.29 -21.89 -11.39
N GLN A 327 13.11 -22.48 -11.61
CA GLN A 327 12.87 -23.91 -11.35
C GLN A 327 13.71 -24.80 -12.29
N MET A 328 13.75 -24.48 -13.59
CA MET A 328 14.60 -25.20 -14.56
C MET A 328 16.09 -25.14 -14.19
N ILE A 329 16.58 -24.00 -13.68
CA ILE A 329 17.99 -23.82 -13.29
C ILE A 329 18.31 -24.51 -11.95
N ARG A 330 17.35 -24.56 -11.01
CA ARG A 330 17.55 -25.03 -9.64
C ARG A 330 17.92 -26.51 -9.55
N GLU A 331 17.57 -27.32 -10.55
CA GLU A 331 17.89 -28.76 -10.57
C GLU A 331 19.40 -29.03 -10.60
N LYS A 332 20.25 -28.06 -10.98
CA LYS A 332 21.70 -28.23 -11.19
C LYS A 332 22.62 -27.48 -10.20
N GLN A 333 22.29 -27.45 -8.90
CA GLN A 333 23.16 -27.02 -7.77
C GLN A 333 23.18 -25.51 -7.39
N TRP A 334 22.42 -24.62 -8.02
CA TRP A 334 22.42 -23.17 -7.68
C TRP A 334 21.18 -22.71 -6.91
N GLN A 335 21.30 -22.50 -5.60
CA GLN A 335 20.22 -21.91 -4.79
C GLN A 335 20.20 -20.37 -4.91
N VAL A 336 19.29 -19.84 -5.72
CA VAL A 336 19.01 -18.40 -5.79
C VAL A 336 18.27 -17.95 -4.52
N SER A 337 18.76 -16.90 -3.88
CA SER A 337 18.20 -16.24 -2.69
C SER A 337 18.18 -14.72 -2.87
N ALA A 338 17.48 -13.99 -1.99
CA ALA A 338 17.40 -12.53 -2.04
C ALA A 338 18.78 -11.84 -1.97
N THR A 339 19.73 -12.46 -1.28
CA THR A 339 21.11 -11.96 -1.14
C THR A 339 21.99 -12.30 -2.34
N SER A 340 21.67 -13.34 -3.10
CA SER A 340 22.45 -13.76 -4.27
C SER A 340 21.93 -13.21 -5.61
N ILE A 341 20.86 -12.41 -5.64
CA ILE A 341 20.30 -11.82 -6.88
C ILE A 341 21.37 -11.10 -7.73
N ASP A 342 22.28 -10.34 -7.11
CA ASP A 342 23.31 -9.59 -7.84
C ASP A 342 24.38 -10.50 -8.52
N SER A 343 24.39 -11.80 -8.20
CA SER A 343 25.28 -12.79 -8.84
C SER A 343 24.87 -13.13 -10.28
N TRP A 344 23.64 -12.77 -10.70
CA TRP A 344 23.18 -12.97 -12.08
C TRP A 344 23.77 -11.96 -13.05
N GLY A 345 24.26 -10.83 -12.54
CA GLY A 345 24.95 -9.83 -13.34
C GLY A 345 25.24 -8.58 -12.53
N ARG A 346 26.46 -8.05 -12.66
CA ARG A 346 26.79 -6.74 -12.09
C ARG A 346 25.98 -5.66 -12.83
N GLY A 347 25.24 -4.86 -12.07
CA GLY A 347 24.54 -3.68 -12.59
C GLY A 347 23.17 -3.96 -13.21
N ILE A 348 22.53 -5.10 -12.90
CA ILE A 348 21.11 -5.30 -13.23
C ILE A 348 20.24 -4.20 -12.62
N SER A 349 19.17 -3.84 -13.34
CA SER A 349 18.29 -2.73 -13.01
C SER A 349 17.48 -2.97 -11.73
N PRO A 350 16.95 -1.91 -11.11
CA PRO A 350 15.98 -2.06 -10.02
C PRO A 350 14.76 -2.90 -10.41
N VAL A 351 14.29 -2.81 -11.66
CA VAL A 351 13.14 -3.58 -12.16
C VAL A 351 13.45 -5.07 -12.20
N LEU A 352 14.60 -5.49 -12.75
CA LEU A 352 14.95 -6.91 -12.75
C LEU A 352 15.18 -7.44 -11.33
N LYS A 353 15.77 -6.64 -10.43
CA LYS A 353 15.88 -7.01 -9.00
C LYS A 353 14.50 -7.21 -8.37
N ALA A 354 13.53 -6.35 -8.70
CA ALA A 354 12.16 -6.45 -8.23
C ALA A 354 11.47 -7.73 -8.76
N VAL A 355 11.64 -8.06 -10.04
CA VAL A 355 11.18 -9.32 -10.66
C VAL A 355 11.77 -10.53 -9.93
N HIS A 356 13.07 -10.51 -9.62
CA HIS A 356 13.71 -11.57 -8.84
C HIS A 356 13.10 -11.73 -7.44
N LEU A 357 12.90 -10.64 -6.71
CA LEU A 357 12.34 -10.68 -5.35
C LEU A 357 10.90 -11.20 -5.35
N ALA A 358 10.05 -10.76 -6.27
CA ALA A 358 8.71 -11.29 -6.45
C ALA A 358 8.71 -12.78 -6.86
N ALA A 359 9.65 -13.20 -7.72
CA ALA A 359 9.74 -14.60 -8.17
C ALA A 359 10.09 -15.53 -6.99
N LEU A 360 10.99 -15.08 -6.12
CA LEU A 360 11.41 -15.82 -4.92
C LEU A 360 10.41 -15.73 -3.76
N GLY A 361 9.53 -14.72 -3.74
CA GLY A 361 8.59 -14.43 -2.65
C GLY A 361 7.88 -15.65 -2.06
N PRO A 362 7.23 -16.52 -2.86
CA PRO A 362 6.54 -17.70 -2.35
C PRO A 362 7.43 -18.66 -1.54
N SER A 363 8.73 -18.72 -1.85
CA SER A 363 9.71 -19.55 -1.13
C SER A 363 10.29 -18.88 0.12
N MET A 364 10.06 -17.58 0.32
CA MET A 364 10.54 -16.85 1.49
C MET A 364 9.67 -17.09 2.71
N ARG A 365 10.25 -16.98 3.91
CA ARG A 365 9.48 -16.93 5.16
C ARG A 365 8.59 -15.67 5.17
N PRO A 366 7.44 -15.67 5.88
CA PRO A 366 6.51 -14.53 5.87
C PRO A 366 7.14 -13.18 6.24
N GLY A 367 8.01 -13.18 7.25
CA GLY A 367 8.73 -11.97 7.64
C GLY A 367 9.64 -11.45 6.53
N GLU A 368 10.30 -12.35 5.80
CA GLU A 368 11.15 -11.96 4.65
C GLU A 368 10.33 -11.44 3.48
N GLN A 369 9.12 -11.96 3.26
CA GLN A 369 8.19 -11.45 2.25
C GLN A 369 7.81 -9.99 2.55
N LEU A 370 7.44 -9.69 3.80
CA LEU A 370 7.13 -8.33 4.25
C LEU A 370 8.34 -7.39 4.12
N ARG A 371 9.52 -7.83 4.55
CA ARG A 371 10.76 -7.03 4.46
C ARG A 371 11.11 -6.67 3.02
N HIS A 372 10.92 -7.59 2.10
CA HIS A 372 11.23 -7.39 0.68
C HIS A 372 10.05 -6.84 -0.13
N ARG A 373 8.91 -6.59 0.53
CA ARG A 373 7.68 -6.08 -0.10
C ARG A 373 7.30 -6.88 -1.34
N THR A 374 7.32 -8.22 -1.24
CA THR A 374 7.31 -9.09 -2.44
C THR A 374 6.05 -8.99 -3.29
N VAL A 375 4.95 -8.46 -2.74
CA VAL A 375 3.67 -8.23 -3.44
C VAL A 375 3.52 -6.81 -4.00
N SER A 376 4.42 -5.89 -3.64
CA SER A 376 4.38 -4.50 -4.13
C SER A 376 4.59 -4.42 -5.64
N ALA A 377 4.29 -3.25 -6.22
CA ALA A 377 4.53 -3.00 -7.65
C ALA A 377 6.02 -3.06 -8.02
N LEU A 378 6.90 -2.71 -7.08
CA LEU A 378 8.36 -2.76 -7.25
C LEU A 378 9.02 -3.29 -5.97
N PRO A 379 9.09 -4.63 -5.78
CA PRO A 379 9.76 -5.22 -4.63
C PRO A 379 11.22 -4.77 -4.52
N THR A 380 11.67 -4.52 -3.31
CA THR A 380 13.01 -3.97 -3.05
C THR A 380 13.64 -4.62 -1.82
N ARG A 381 14.97 -4.53 -1.71
CA ARG A 381 15.64 -4.94 -0.46
C ARG A 381 15.25 -3.99 0.67
N PRO A 382 15.07 -4.49 1.90
CA PRO A 382 14.73 -3.65 3.03
C PRO A 382 15.80 -2.58 3.23
N ALA A 383 15.37 -1.35 3.53
CA ALA A 383 16.30 -0.29 3.87
C ALA A 383 16.99 -0.62 5.21
N GLY A 384 18.30 -0.36 5.28
CA GLY A 384 19.08 -0.50 6.52
C GLY A 384 18.91 0.68 7.50
N GLU A 385 18.04 1.63 7.21
CA GLU A 385 17.87 2.84 8.00
C GLU A 385 16.98 2.56 9.23
N THR A 386 17.59 2.36 10.40
CA THR A 386 16.90 2.26 11.70
C THR A 386 15.97 3.45 11.98
N ALA A 387 16.26 4.61 11.37
CA ALA A 387 15.41 5.78 11.48
C ALA A 387 14.05 5.59 10.77
N ARG A 388 13.92 4.80 9.70
CA ARG A 388 12.62 4.52 9.06
C ARG A 388 11.68 3.77 10.00
N SER A 389 12.13 2.65 10.56
CA SER A 389 11.33 1.89 11.53
C SER A 389 10.98 2.74 12.74
N SER A 390 11.92 3.55 13.23
CA SER A 390 11.68 4.45 14.36
C SER A 390 10.66 5.56 14.04
N ARG A 391 10.69 6.13 12.82
CA ARG A 391 9.69 7.10 12.34
C ARG A 391 8.31 6.44 12.24
N ARG A 392 8.22 5.26 11.63
CA ARG A 392 6.95 4.53 11.46
C ARG A 392 6.37 4.06 12.79
N ALA A 393 7.20 3.62 13.74
CA ALA A 393 6.75 3.21 15.08
C ALA A 393 6.07 4.33 15.88
N ARG A 394 6.34 5.61 15.57
CA ARG A 394 5.58 6.75 16.15
C ARG A 394 4.18 6.87 15.58
N LYS A 395 3.96 6.40 14.36
CA LYS A 395 2.68 6.49 13.64
C LYS A 395 1.78 5.26 13.85
N ILE A 396 2.33 4.18 14.40
CA ILE A 396 1.64 2.89 14.57
C ILE A 396 1.24 2.68 16.04
N PRO A 397 -0.02 2.33 16.34
CA PRO A 397 -0.44 1.90 17.68
C PRO A 397 0.13 0.52 18.04
N GLY A 398 0.25 0.23 19.33
CA GLY A 398 0.71 -1.09 19.81
C GLY A 398 -0.22 -2.25 19.41
N SER A 399 -1.51 -1.97 19.24
CA SER A 399 -2.54 -2.84 18.64
C SER A 399 -3.12 -2.14 17.41
N LEU A 400 -3.15 -2.83 16.27
CA LEU A 400 -3.60 -2.24 15.00
C LEU A 400 -5.03 -1.67 15.12
N TRP A 401 -5.31 -0.60 14.37
CA TRP A 401 -6.60 0.08 14.31
C TRP A 401 -7.76 -0.92 14.13
N PRO A 402 -8.85 -0.83 14.91
CA PRO A 402 -9.93 -1.81 14.90
C PRO A 402 -10.53 -2.09 13.51
N ALA A 403 -10.79 -1.06 12.69
CA ALA A 403 -11.33 -1.23 11.35
C ALA A 403 -10.42 -2.10 10.45
N TRP A 404 -9.12 -1.86 10.53
CA TRP A 404 -8.09 -2.62 9.81
C TRP A 404 -7.91 -4.03 10.38
N ALA A 405 -7.84 -4.13 11.71
CA ALA A 405 -7.68 -5.41 12.39
C ALA A 405 -8.85 -6.36 12.07
N VAL A 406 -10.10 -5.88 12.08
CA VAL A 406 -11.27 -6.70 11.76
C VAL A 406 -11.20 -7.25 10.34
N ARG A 407 -10.91 -6.42 9.33
CA ARG A 407 -10.80 -6.86 7.93
C ARG A 407 -9.65 -7.87 7.74
N LEU A 408 -8.48 -7.61 8.32
CA LEU A 408 -7.29 -8.47 8.16
C LEU A 408 -7.33 -9.79 8.95
N SER A 409 -8.32 -9.99 9.83
CA SER A 409 -8.37 -11.13 10.74
C SER A 409 -9.23 -12.28 10.22
N PRO A 410 -8.72 -13.53 10.21
CA PRO A 410 -9.53 -14.70 9.88
C PRO A 410 -10.69 -14.92 10.86
N PRO A 411 -11.88 -15.34 10.37
CA PRO A 411 -13.10 -15.43 11.17
C PRO A 411 -13.08 -16.56 12.21
N GLY A 412 -12.14 -17.52 12.10
CA GLY A 412 -12.14 -18.75 12.88
C GLY A 412 -10.79 -19.21 13.43
N GLY A 413 -9.93 -18.34 13.96
CA GLY A 413 -8.63 -18.85 14.43
C GLY A 413 -7.63 -17.98 15.20
N ALA A 414 -7.86 -16.70 15.43
CA ALA A 414 -6.89 -15.88 16.17
C ALA A 414 -7.59 -15.00 17.20
N TYR A 415 -7.15 -15.07 18.46
CA TYR A 415 -7.58 -14.18 19.52
C TYR A 415 -7.40 -12.73 19.03
N PRO A 416 -8.47 -11.93 18.84
CA PRO A 416 -8.37 -10.58 18.27
C PRO A 416 -7.42 -9.68 19.08
N GLN A 417 -7.35 -9.93 20.38
CA GLN A 417 -6.44 -9.25 21.32
C GLN A 417 -4.97 -9.58 21.08
N THR A 418 -4.66 -10.74 20.51
CA THR A 418 -3.30 -11.16 20.13
C THR A 418 -2.97 -10.75 18.70
N LEU A 419 -3.96 -10.83 17.80
CA LEU A 419 -3.74 -10.57 16.38
C LEU A 419 -3.50 -9.08 16.08
N ALA A 420 -4.23 -8.16 16.71
CA ALA A 420 -4.04 -6.73 16.46
C ALA A 420 -2.61 -6.24 16.81
N PRO A 421 -2.01 -6.62 17.96
CA PRO A 421 -0.59 -6.34 18.21
C PRO A 421 0.37 -6.97 17.20
N VAL A 422 0.09 -8.20 16.78
CA VAL A 422 0.91 -8.89 15.78
C VAL A 422 0.87 -8.16 14.44
N LEU A 423 -0.30 -7.72 13.99
CA LEU A 423 -0.43 -6.98 12.73
C LEU A 423 0.30 -5.63 12.77
N SER A 424 0.27 -4.91 13.90
CA SER A 424 1.11 -3.71 14.10
C SER A 424 2.61 -4.04 14.00
N GLY A 425 3.05 -5.15 14.59
CA GLY A 425 4.43 -5.62 14.47
C GLY A 425 4.80 -5.99 13.04
N MET A 426 3.93 -6.70 12.32
CA MET A 426 4.12 -7.05 10.90
C MET A 426 4.22 -5.81 10.02
N LEU A 427 3.37 -4.79 10.25
CA LEU A 427 3.39 -3.52 9.55
C LEU A 427 4.75 -2.78 9.71
N LEU A 428 5.39 -2.93 10.87
CA LEU A 428 6.71 -2.37 11.14
C LEU A 428 7.84 -3.11 10.39
N LEU A 429 7.64 -4.38 10.02
CA LEU A 429 8.61 -5.16 9.23
C LEU A 429 8.65 -4.76 7.76
N VAL A 430 7.54 -4.23 7.23
CA VAL A 430 7.37 -3.95 5.80
C VAL A 430 8.49 -3.02 5.29
N GLY A 431 9.32 -3.51 4.37
CA GLY A 431 10.42 -2.72 3.80
C GLY A 431 11.56 -2.37 4.76
N ALA A 432 11.65 -2.99 5.95
CA ALA A 432 12.58 -2.62 7.02
C ALA A 432 13.42 -3.79 7.55
N ARG A 433 14.69 -3.52 7.85
CA ARG A 433 15.61 -4.51 8.45
C ARG A 433 15.61 -4.41 9.99
N ILE A 434 14.53 -4.89 10.61
CA ILE A 434 14.31 -4.86 12.08
C ILE A 434 13.96 -6.24 12.63
N GLU A 435 14.58 -6.70 13.71
CA GLU A 435 14.27 -8.00 14.32
C GLU A 435 12.86 -8.04 14.92
N LEU A 436 12.27 -9.24 15.03
CA LEU A 436 10.89 -9.40 15.53
C LEU A 436 10.73 -8.90 16.98
N ALA A 437 11.70 -9.22 17.86
CA ALA A 437 11.70 -8.75 19.24
C ALA A 437 11.79 -7.22 19.32
N GLN A 438 12.74 -6.64 18.56
CA GLN A 438 12.90 -5.18 18.49
C GLN A 438 11.64 -4.48 17.95
N ALA A 439 10.94 -5.08 16.98
CA ALA A 439 9.69 -4.54 16.47
C ALA A 439 8.58 -4.53 17.55
N ALA A 440 8.50 -5.58 18.35
CA ALA A 440 7.57 -5.64 19.49
C ALA A 440 7.90 -4.57 20.55
N ASP A 441 9.17 -4.40 20.88
CA ASP A 441 9.63 -3.42 21.89
C ASP A 441 9.32 -1.97 21.47
N LEU A 442 9.56 -1.62 20.21
CA LEU A 442 9.23 -0.27 19.69
C LEU A 442 7.74 0.06 19.75
N LEU A 443 6.89 -0.97 19.77
CA LEU A 443 5.43 -0.87 19.85
C LEU A 443 4.89 -1.05 21.28
N GLY A 444 5.78 -0.97 22.28
CA GLY A 444 5.43 -1.01 23.71
C GLY A 444 5.20 -2.42 24.25
N SER A 445 5.83 -3.43 23.65
CA SER A 445 5.81 -4.83 24.10
C SER A 445 4.39 -5.39 24.29
N ALA A 446 3.45 -4.93 23.45
CA ALA A 446 2.08 -5.45 23.37
C ALA A 446 2.02 -6.91 22.87
N THR A 447 3.12 -7.40 22.32
CA THR A 447 3.38 -8.77 21.88
C THR A 447 4.87 -9.08 22.06
N ASP A 448 5.31 -10.25 21.62
CA ASP A 448 6.72 -10.66 21.65
C ASP A 448 7.15 -11.29 20.31
N GLY A 449 8.46 -11.43 20.12
CA GLY A 449 9.04 -12.00 18.89
C GLY A 449 8.53 -13.41 18.55
N PRO A 450 8.49 -14.37 19.50
CA PRO A 450 7.94 -15.70 19.26
C PRO A 450 6.47 -15.70 18.82
N THR A 451 5.62 -14.90 19.45
CA THR A 451 4.20 -14.76 19.12
C THR A 451 4.02 -14.14 17.75
N LEU A 452 4.76 -13.08 17.43
CA LEU A 452 4.81 -12.49 16.09
C LEU A 452 5.15 -13.55 15.04
N SER A 453 6.21 -14.33 15.24
CA SER A 453 6.62 -15.38 14.30
C SER A 453 5.53 -16.45 14.11
N ARG A 454 4.95 -16.95 15.21
CA ARG A 454 3.94 -18.02 15.19
C ARG A 454 2.66 -17.58 14.50
N ILE A 455 2.11 -16.42 14.85
CA ILE A 455 0.86 -15.93 14.24
C ILE A 455 1.07 -15.56 12.77
N MET A 456 2.22 -14.94 12.44
CA MET A 456 2.55 -14.62 11.05
C MET A 456 2.70 -15.89 10.18
N GLN A 457 3.17 -17.01 10.74
CA GLN A 457 3.14 -18.31 10.05
C GLN A 457 1.72 -18.81 9.84
N LEU A 458 0.85 -18.72 10.85
CA LEU A 458 -0.57 -19.09 10.70
C LEU A 458 -1.28 -18.26 9.62
N LEU A 459 -1.02 -16.95 9.55
CA LEU A 459 -1.59 -16.08 8.51
C LEU A 459 -1.06 -16.40 7.12
N ARG A 460 0.15 -16.96 7.00
CA ARG A 460 0.72 -17.38 5.71
C ARG A 460 -0.05 -18.56 5.12
N ASP A 461 -0.54 -19.44 5.97
CA ASP A 461 -1.27 -20.64 5.56
C ASP A 461 -2.75 -20.32 5.21
N ASP A 462 -3.20 -19.08 5.45
CA ASP A 462 -4.51 -18.59 5.03
C ASP A 462 -4.52 -18.27 3.52
N PRO A 463 -5.55 -18.67 2.76
CA PRO A 463 -5.68 -18.35 1.33
C PRO A 463 -5.59 -16.85 1.01
N HIS A 464 -5.97 -15.98 1.95
CA HIS A 464 -5.97 -14.53 1.79
C HIS A 464 -4.64 -13.89 2.19
N TRP A 465 -3.57 -14.64 2.45
CA TRP A 465 -2.25 -14.12 2.81
C TRP A 465 -1.76 -13.01 1.87
N THR A 466 -1.94 -13.21 0.55
CA THR A 466 -1.54 -12.22 -0.46
C THR A 466 -2.28 -10.90 -0.27
N ALA A 467 -3.59 -10.92 0.02
CA ALA A 467 -4.36 -9.72 0.29
C ALA A 467 -3.91 -9.04 1.59
N ILE A 468 -3.72 -9.80 2.67
CA ILE A 468 -3.21 -9.30 3.95
C ILE A 468 -1.85 -8.59 3.75
N HIS A 469 -0.93 -9.24 3.03
CA HIS A 469 0.37 -8.68 2.73
C HIS A 469 0.25 -7.39 1.90
N THR A 470 -0.57 -7.38 0.85
CA THR A 470 -0.78 -6.19 0.01
C THR A 470 -1.37 -5.03 0.81
N GLY A 471 -2.36 -5.29 1.67
CA GLY A 471 -2.95 -4.26 2.53
C GLY A 471 -1.94 -3.68 3.53
N LEU A 472 -1.08 -4.52 4.12
CA LEU A 472 0.01 -4.05 4.99
C LEU A 472 1.07 -3.26 4.23
N ASP A 473 1.34 -3.62 2.96
CA ASP A 473 2.28 -2.90 2.09
C ASP A 473 1.77 -1.50 1.73
N GLN A 474 0.51 -1.41 1.31
CA GLN A 474 -0.17 -0.13 1.01
C GLN A 474 -0.25 0.76 2.26
N LEU A 475 -0.57 0.18 3.41
CA LEU A 475 -0.60 0.92 4.68
C LEU A 475 0.79 1.43 5.08
N ALA A 476 1.83 0.62 4.92
CA ALA A 476 3.19 1.04 5.21
C ALA A 476 3.63 2.20 4.31
N GLU A 477 3.27 2.15 3.02
CA GLU A 477 3.55 3.21 2.06
C GLU A 477 2.80 4.50 2.40
N TYR A 478 1.52 4.41 2.75
CA TYR A 478 0.72 5.55 3.21
C TYR A 478 1.35 6.22 4.44
N LEU A 479 1.74 5.45 5.46
CA LEU A 479 2.34 5.97 6.69
C LEU A 479 3.75 6.55 6.48
N ASP A 480 4.50 6.04 5.50
CA ASP A 480 5.81 6.58 5.15
C ASP A 480 5.68 7.91 4.38
N ALA A 481 4.63 8.07 3.57
CA ALA A 481 4.38 9.25 2.75
C ALA A 481 3.60 10.39 3.47
N HIS A 482 2.80 10.07 4.49
CA HIS A 482 1.91 11.03 5.16
C HIS A 482 2.21 11.17 6.65
N ASP A 483 2.10 12.39 7.19
CA ASP A 483 2.05 12.58 8.63
C ASP A 483 0.70 12.17 9.21
N VAL A 484 0.72 11.72 10.47
CA VAL A 484 -0.49 11.27 11.18
C VAL A 484 -0.70 12.15 12.40
N PRO A 485 -1.95 12.40 12.82
CA PRO A 485 -2.25 13.38 13.86
C PRO A 485 -1.96 12.89 15.29
N ILE A 486 -1.59 11.63 15.49
CA ILE A 486 -1.28 11.05 16.80
C ILE A 486 0.16 10.51 16.81
N ASP A 487 0.99 10.98 17.75
CA ASP A 487 2.25 10.32 18.08
C ASP A 487 1.98 9.18 19.08
N TYR A 488 1.80 7.97 18.55
CA TYR A 488 1.53 6.78 19.35
C TYR A 488 2.71 6.39 20.25
N ARG A 489 3.96 6.72 19.90
CA ARG A 489 5.09 6.49 20.81
C ARG A 489 4.93 7.33 22.08
N ARG A 490 4.53 8.60 21.91
CA ARG A 490 4.19 9.48 23.05
C ARG A 490 3.00 8.95 23.83
N ARG A 491 1.91 8.54 23.15
CA ARG A 491 0.71 7.98 23.82
C ARG A 491 1.02 6.77 24.69
N ARG A 492 1.86 5.84 24.22
CA ARG A 492 2.28 4.66 24.99
C ARG A 492 3.05 4.99 26.27
N ALA A 493 3.71 6.14 26.32
CA ALA A 493 4.56 6.55 27.44
C ALA A 493 3.85 7.47 28.46
N LEU A 494 2.55 7.74 28.29
CA LEU A 494 1.78 8.56 29.23
C LEU A 494 1.52 7.83 30.55
N ASP A 495 1.33 8.59 31.62
CA ASP A 495 0.89 8.05 32.92
C ASP A 495 -0.65 7.90 32.96
N TYR A 496 -1.12 6.66 33.09
CA TYR A 496 -2.53 6.29 33.09
C TYR A 496 -3.14 6.10 34.49
N ALA A 497 -2.39 6.30 35.57
CA ALA A 497 -2.90 6.10 36.94
C ALA A 497 -4.16 6.94 37.25
N GLY A 498 -4.26 8.14 36.67
CA GLY A 498 -5.39 9.06 36.81
C GLY A 498 -6.50 8.92 35.76
N LEU A 499 -6.50 7.86 34.94
CA LEU A 499 -7.51 7.69 33.89
C LEU A 499 -8.87 7.29 34.50
N LEU A 500 -9.91 8.10 34.28
CA LEU A 500 -11.29 7.88 34.74
C LEU A 500 -11.41 7.49 36.24
N PRO A 501 -11.06 8.39 37.19
CA PRO A 501 -11.22 8.15 38.62
C PRO A 501 -12.69 7.91 39.00
N THR A 502 -12.91 7.23 40.13
CA THR A 502 -14.26 6.90 40.61
C THR A 502 -15.17 8.11 40.77
N GLY A 503 -14.63 9.25 41.22
CA GLY A 503 -15.38 10.50 41.32
C GLY A 503 -15.88 11.01 39.96
N GLN A 504 -14.98 11.04 38.96
CA GLN A 504 -15.29 11.46 37.59
C GLN A 504 -16.33 10.53 36.95
N TRP A 505 -16.22 9.20 37.13
CA TRP A 505 -17.22 8.24 36.64
C TRP A 505 -18.60 8.47 37.24
N ARG A 506 -18.68 8.71 38.56
CA ARG A 506 -19.97 8.99 39.22
C ARG A 506 -20.58 10.29 38.73
N GLU A 507 -19.77 11.33 38.52
CA GLU A 507 -20.24 12.60 37.96
C GLU A 507 -20.75 12.42 36.53
N LEU A 508 -19.97 11.75 35.69
CA LEU A 508 -20.34 11.41 34.31
C LEU A 508 -21.67 10.66 34.28
N CYS A 509 -21.80 9.57 35.03
CA CYS A 509 -23.04 8.80 35.14
C CYS A 509 -24.21 9.65 35.62
N ARG A 510 -24.00 10.58 36.57
CA ARG A 510 -25.03 11.50 37.06
C ARG A 510 -25.46 12.50 35.99
N SER A 511 -24.53 12.99 35.17
CA SER A 511 -24.80 13.93 34.09
C SER A 511 -25.64 13.32 32.96
N ILE A 512 -25.53 12.01 32.71
CA ILE A 512 -26.30 11.31 31.67
C ILE A 512 -27.46 10.46 32.23
N SER A 513 -27.80 10.62 33.52
CA SER A 513 -28.86 9.85 34.19
C SER A 513 -28.70 8.32 34.10
N MET A 514 -27.47 7.83 34.17
CA MET A 514 -27.15 6.41 34.17
C MET A 514 -26.74 5.95 35.58
N PRO A 515 -27.18 4.77 36.05
CA PRO A 515 -26.67 4.20 37.29
C PRO A 515 -25.16 3.83 37.16
N PRO A 516 -24.28 4.30 38.06
CA PRO A 516 -22.83 4.05 37.98
C PRO A 516 -22.44 2.57 38.19
N GLY A 517 -23.34 1.76 38.74
CA GLY A 517 -23.13 0.34 39.04
C GLY A 517 -22.17 0.09 40.21
N LEU A 518 -21.85 -1.19 40.46
CA LEU A 518 -20.98 -1.65 41.55
C LEU A 518 -19.46 -1.56 41.22
N GLY A 519 -19.06 -0.69 40.29
CA GLY A 519 -17.65 -0.45 39.94
C GLY A 519 -17.12 -1.20 38.71
N ARG A 520 -17.61 -2.42 38.38
CA ARG A 520 -17.14 -3.18 37.20
C ARG A 520 -17.29 -2.42 35.87
N ARG A 521 -18.39 -1.68 35.68
CA ARG A 521 -18.60 -0.86 34.47
C ARG A 521 -17.55 0.23 34.31
N ARG A 522 -17.14 0.86 35.41
CA ARG A 522 -16.05 1.85 35.41
C ARG A 522 -14.74 1.21 34.95
N GLN A 523 -14.40 0.04 35.48
CA GLN A 523 -13.17 -0.67 35.12
C GLN A 523 -13.13 -1.00 33.62
N VAL A 524 -14.23 -1.53 33.06
CA VAL A 524 -14.33 -1.79 31.62
C VAL A 524 -14.20 -0.50 30.81
N ALA A 525 -14.92 0.56 31.20
CA ALA A 525 -14.82 1.87 30.54
C ALA A 525 -13.38 2.43 30.61
N GLN A 526 -12.71 2.28 31.75
CA GLN A 526 -11.32 2.70 31.96
C GLN A 526 -10.36 1.91 31.05
N CYS A 527 -10.52 0.59 30.94
CA CYS A 527 -9.72 -0.23 30.02
C CYS A 527 -9.96 0.13 28.56
N LEU A 528 -11.22 0.36 28.15
CA LEU A 528 -11.54 0.76 26.77
C LEU A 528 -10.96 2.15 26.44
N LEU A 529 -11.05 3.11 27.38
CA LEU A 529 -10.39 4.41 27.26
C LEU A 529 -8.87 4.26 27.16
N PHE A 530 -8.26 3.39 27.98
CA PHE A 530 -6.83 3.11 27.92
C PHE A 530 -6.44 2.61 26.53
N GLN A 531 -7.15 1.61 25.99
CA GLN A 531 -6.87 1.07 24.65
C GLN A 531 -7.04 2.14 23.55
N ARG A 532 -8.12 2.92 23.61
CA ARG A 532 -8.43 3.98 22.64
C ARG A 532 -7.40 5.11 22.65
N ILE A 533 -6.90 5.51 23.83
CA ILE A 533 -5.95 6.61 23.98
C ILE A 533 -4.50 6.17 23.73
N SER A 534 -4.07 5.04 24.31
CA SER A 534 -2.68 4.56 24.25
C SER A 534 -2.35 3.82 22.94
N GLY A 535 -3.36 3.20 22.33
CA GLY A 535 -3.17 2.21 21.28
C GLY A 535 -2.57 0.88 21.77
N LEU A 536 -2.49 0.63 23.08
CA LEU A 536 -2.02 -0.64 23.68
C LEU A 536 -3.19 -1.60 23.99
N PRO A 537 -2.95 -2.91 24.10
CA PRO A 537 -3.95 -3.83 24.65
C PRO A 537 -4.20 -3.54 26.14
N TYR A 538 -5.43 -3.75 26.64
CA TYR A 538 -5.76 -3.48 28.06
C TYR A 538 -4.88 -4.26 29.06
N ALA A 539 -4.31 -5.40 28.64
CA ALA A 539 -3.38 -6.18 29.45
C ALA A 539 -2.10 -5.43 29.83
N ALA A 540 -1.73 -4.39 29.07
CA ALA A 540 -0.61 -3.50 29.37
C ALA A 540 -0.99 -2.38 30.37
N MET A 541 -2.25 -2.29 30.78
CA MET A 541 -2.70 -1.28 31.74
C MET A 541 -2.16 -1.60 33.14
N PRO A 542 -1.54 -0.64 33.85
CA PRO A 542 -1.14 -0.82 35.25
C PRO A 542 -2.35 -1.16 36.12
N ASP A 543 -2.19 -2.14 37.02
CA ASP A 543 -3.23 -2.62 37.94
C ASP A 543 -4.56 -3.01 37.25
N ALA A 544 -4.47 -3.66 36.08
CA ALA A 544 -5.64 -4.15 35.34
C ALA A 544 -6.52 -5.06 36.23
N ALA A 545 -7.62 -4.50 36.73
CA ALA A 545 -8.49 -5.16 37.71
C ALA A 545 -9.34 -6.31 37.10
N VAL A 546 -9.35 -6.48 35.77
CA VAL A 546 -10.17 -7.46 35.07
C VAL A 546 -9.29 -8.54 34.43
N LYS A 547 -9.55 -9.81 34.76
CA LYS A 547 -8.85 -10.95 34.16
C LYS A 547 -9.14 -11.06 32.66
N PRO A 548 -8.16 -11.50 31.83
CA PRO A 548 -8.34 -11.56 30.39
C PRO A 548 -9.54 -12.37 29.88
N ALA A 549 -9.80 -13.53 30.50
CA ALA A 549 -10.90 -14.42 30.11
C ALA A 549 -12.28 -13.77 30.30
N ASP A 550 -12.42 -12.93 31.33
CA ASP A 550 -13.69 -12.26 31.64
C ASP A 550 -13.87 -10.95 30.88
N PHE A 551 -12.76 -10.32 30.44
CA PHE A 551 -12.79 -9.01 29.82
C PHE A 551 -13.61 -8.98 28.53
N LYS A 552 -13.47 -9.97 27.63
CA LYS A 552 -14.24 -10.01 26.36
C LYS A 552 -15.75 -10.05 26.60
N ALA A 553 -16.21 -10.88 27.55
CA ALA A 553 -17.63 -10.95 27.90
C ALA A 553 -18.13 -9.66 28.56
N GLN A 554 -17.30 -9.00 29.36
CA GLN A 554 -17.63 -7.73 29.99
C GLN A 554 -17.69 -6.56 29.00
N VAL A 555 -16.75 -6.48 28.06
CA VAL A 555 -16.75 -5.51 26.95
C VAL A 555 -18.00 -5.68 26.09
N ALA A 556 -18.35 -6.91 25.73
CA ALA A 556 -19.56 -7.22 24.98
C ALA A 556 -20.82 -6.73 25.70
N ARG A 557 -20.93 -6.95 27.02
CA ARG A 557 -22.03 -6.44 27.85
C ARG A 557 -22.02 -4.92 27.98
N PHE A 558 -20.83 -4.32 28.04
CA PHE A 558 -20.66 -2.87 28.15
C PHE A 558 -21.09 -2.15 26.87
N ALA A 559 -20.77 -2.71 25.69
CA ALA A 559 -21.21 -2.18 24.39
C ALA A 559 -22.74 -2.08 24.27
N ILE A 560 -23.49 -2.99 24.89
CA ILE A 560 -24.96 -2.90 24.95
C ILE A 560 -25.39 -1.66 25.75
N VAL A 561 -24.77 -1.37 26.88
CA VAL A 561 -25.16 -0.22 27.73
C VAL A 561 -24.52 1.10 27.29
N ARG A 562 -23.56 1.08 26.36
CA ARG A 562 -22.95 2.27 25.77
C ARG A 562 -23.93 2.94 24.82
N THR A 563 -24.56 4.02 25.29
CA THR A 563 -25.42 4.89 24.47
C THR A 563 -24.58 5.99 23.81
N PRO A 564 -25.11 6.72 22.80
CA PRO A 564 -24.43 7.86 22.21
C PRO A 564 -23.99 8.91 23.25
N GLU A 565 -24.82 9.17 24.27
CA GLU A 565 -24.51 10.14 25.33
C GLU A 565 -23.35 9.66 26.22
N LEU A 566 -23.33 8.37 26.57
CA LEU A 566 -22.20 7.79 27.30
C LEU A 566 -20.93 7.79 26.46
N ALA A 567 -21.03 7.50 25.16
CA ALA A 567 -19.88 7.54 24.26
C ALA A 567 -19.28 8.95 24.16
N ALA A 568 -20.13 9.97 23.95
CA ALA A 568 -19.69 11.38 23.91
C ALA A 568 -19.02 11.81 25.23
N ALA A 569 -19.63 11.47 26.37
CA ALA A 569 -19.08 11.82 27.68
C ALA A 569 -17.75 11.08 27.99
N LEU A 570 -17.57 9.86 27.48
CA LEU A 570 -16.29 9.15 27.57
C LEU A 570 -15.23 9.79 26.67
N ASP A 571 -15.60 10.26 25.48
CA ASP A 571 -14.68 10.99 24.59
C ASP A 571 -14.30 12.37 25.17
N ASP A 572 -15.22 13.07 25.86
CA ASP A 572 -14.90 14.26 26.65
C ASP A 572 -13.89 13.93 27.76
N ALA A 573 -14.14 12.89 28.54
CA ALA A 573 -13.22 12.45 29.60
C ALA A 573 -11.83 12.07 29.06
N ALA A 574 -11.77 11.50 27.85
CA ALA A 574 -10.52 11.20 27.16
C ALA A 574 -9.77 12.46 26.74
N ARG A 575 -10.47 13.46 26.19
CA ARG A 575 -9.90 14.78 25.84
C ARG A 575 -9.36 15.49 27.07
N ASP A 576 -10.11 15.49 28.17
CA ASP A 576 -9.67 16.09 29.43
C ASP A 576 -8.42 15.40 29.99
N PHE A 577 -8.36 14.07 29.92
CA PHE A 577 -7.18 13.32 30.34
C PHE A 577 -5.96 13.69 29.50
N LEU A 578 -6.09 13.74 28.17
CA LEU A 578 -5.00 14.15 27.28
C LEU A 578 -4.53 15.58 27.54
N ALA A 579 -5.47 16.50 27.78
CA ALA A 579 -5.15 17.89 28.12
C ALA A 579 -4.36 18.00 29.44
N ARG A 580 -4.74 17.22 30.47
CA ARG A 580 -3.99 17.12 31.74
C ARG A 580 -2.58 16.56 31.55
N GLN A 581 -2.42 15.62 30.62
CA GLN A 581 -1.12 15.06 30.22
C GLN A 581 -0.34 15.96 29.25
N LYS A 582 -0.78 17.22 29.02
CA LYS A 582 -0.16 18.21 28.13
C LYS A 582 -0.09 17.78 26.66
N VAL A 583 -0.96 16.87 26.22
CA VAL A 583 -1.13 16.50 24.81
C VAL A 583 -2.22 17.41 24.22
N ARG A 584 -1.81 18.40 23.42
CA ARG A 584 -2.70 19.35 22.74
C ARG A 584 -2.60 19.15 21.22
N GLY A 585 -3.73 19.31 20.51
CA GLY A 585 -3.80 19.26 19.05
C GLY A 585 -3.91 17.85 18.45
N GLU A 586 -3.86 16.78 19.25
CA GLU A 586 -4.13 15.42 18.79
C GLU A 586 -5.60 15.02 19.05
N PRO A 587 -6.27 14.32 18.12
CA PRO A 587 -7.56 13.71 18.38
C PRO A 587 -7.43 12.55 19.38
N VAL A 588 -8.54 12.16 20.04
CA VAL A 588 -8.53 11.03 20.99
C VAL A 588 -8.11 9.73 20.31
N ALA A 589 -8.70 9.46 19.15
CA ALA A 589 -8.42 8.34 18.29
C ALA A 589 -8.30 8.82 16.83
N TRP A 590 -7.56 8.07 16.03
CA TRP A 590 -7.40 8.27 14.60
C TRP A 590 -7.14 6.91 13.96
N GLN A 591 -7.51 6.75 12.69
CA GLN A 591 -7.17 5.58 11.89
C GLN A 591 -6.87 6.01 10.44
N PRO A 592 -6.06 5.22 9.70
CA PRO A 592 -5.80 5.50 8.29
C PRO A 592 -7.05 5.24 7.44
N PRO A 593 -7.14 5.89 6.25
CA PRO A 593 -8.24 5.71 5.31
C PRO A 593 -8.47 4.23 4.98
N ILE A 594 -9.72 3.78 5.05
CA ILE A 594 -10.06 2.36 4.88
C ILE A 594 -10.19 1.95 3.41
N ASP A 595 -10.36 2.93 2.52
CA ASP A 595 -10.37 2.80 1.06
C ASP A 595 -9.04 2.28 0.49
N LEU A 596 -7.95 2.39 1.25
CA LEU A 596 -6.68 1.72 0.95
C LEU A 596 -6.84 0.19 0.84
N LEU A 597 -7.90 -0.38 1.41
CA LEU A 597 -8.21 -1.81 1.37
C LEU A 597 -9.14 -2.20 0.20
N ASP A 598 -9.58 -1.24 -0.62
CA ASP A 598 -10.56 -1.50 -1.67
C ASP A 598 -10.00 -2.41 -2.78
N GLY A 599 -10.86 -3.30 -3.30
CA GLY A 599 -10.50 -4.24 -4.35
C GLY A 599 -9.67 -5.44 -3.90
N LEU A 600 -9.40 -5.58 -2.61
CA LEU A 600 -8.70 -6.74 -2.02
C LEU A 600 -9.67 -7.66 -1.30
N ASP A 601 -9.43 -8.97 -1.43
CA ASP A 601 -10.25 -10.01 -0.80
C ASP A 601 -9.65 -10.41 0.55
N PHE A 602 -10.23 -9.89 1.62
CA PHE A 602 -9.76 -10.09 2.99
C PHE A 602 -10.56 -11.16 3.73
N PRO A 603 -9.95 -11.86 4.71
CA PRO A 603 -10.64 -12.96 5.39
C PRO A 603 -11.71 -12.47 6.37
N GLY A 604 -11.58 -11.26 6.90
CA GLY A 604 -12.52 -10.64 7.83
C GLY A 604 -13.62 -9.85 7.11
N PRO A 605 -14.80 -9.72 7.72
CA PRO A 605 -15.91 -8.99 7.11
C PRO A 605 -15.62 -7.49 7.04
N ASP A 606 -16.19 -6.84 6.05
CA ASP A 606 -16.23 -5.38 5.95
C ASP A 606 -17.25 -4.80 6.96
N PRO A 607 -16.82 -4.04 7.99
CA PRO A 607 -17.73 -3.49 8.97
C PRO A 607 -18.70 -2.44 8.41
N GLU A 608 -18.37 -1.78 7.30
CA GLU A 608 -19.21 -0.74 6.67
C GLU A 608 -20.46 -1.34 6.00
N ARG A 609 -20.46 -2.66 5.75
CA ARG A 609 -21.61 -3.39 5.19
C ARG A 609 -22.65 -3.80 6.24
N ILE A 610 -22.39 -3.55 7.52
CA ILE A 610 -23.31 -3.91 8.60
C ILE A 610 -24.50 -2.94 8.62
N ASP A 611 -25.73 -3.47 8.52
CA ASP A 611 -26.96 -2.70 8.72
C ASP A 611 -27.06 -2.23 10.19
N ILE A 612 -26.64 -0.99 10.44
CA ILE A 612 -26.61 -0.37 11.77
C ILE A 612 -28.00 -0.32 12.41
N PRO A 613 -29.08 0.15 11.73
CA PRO A 613 -30.45 0.05 12.26
C PRO A 613 -30.86 -1.37 12.68
N HIS A 614 -30.54 -2.38 11.89
CA HIS A 614 -30.85 -3.77 12.22
C HIS A 614 -30.04 -4.25 13.43
N LEU A 615 -28.75 -3.94 13.48
CA LEU A 615 -27.88 -4.24 14.62
C LEU A 615 -28.42 -3.61 15.92
N HIS A 616 -28.83 -2.35 15.89
CA HIS A 616 -29.41 -1.66 17.04
C HIS A 616 -30.66 -2.36 17.56
N ARG A 617 -31.56 -2.80 16.66
CA ARG A 617 -32.75 -3.59 17.04
C ARG A 617 -32.38 -4.92 17.71
N LEU A 618 -31.41 -5.65 17.15
CA LEU A 618 -30.98 -6.95 17.68
C LEU A 618 -30.37 -6.84 19.08
N VAL A 619 -29.57 -5.79 19.33
CA VAL A 619 -28.88 -5.58 20.61
C VAL A 619 -29.84 -5.04 21.69
N ARG A 620 -30.93 -4.38 21.29
CA ARG A 620 -31.96 -3.85 22.21
C ARG A 620 -33.07 -4.86 22.52
N ALA A 621 -33.24 -5.90 21.70
CA ALA A 621 -34.11 -7.02 22.00
C ALA A 621 -33.60 -7.78 23.23
N ALA A 622 -34.44 -7.94 24.26
CA ALA A 622 -34.05 -8.57 25.51
C ALA A 622 -33.47 -9.98 25.29
N GLY A 623 -32.33 -10.27 25.93
CA GLY A 623 -31.77 -11.62 26.04
C GLY A 623 -30.87 -12.09 24.88
N ARG A 624 -30.50 -11.24 23.91
CA ARG A 624 -29.61 -11.65 22.79
C ARG A 624 -28.15 -11.26 23.01
N PRO A 625 -27.20 -12.22 23.10
CA PRO A 625 -25.78 -11.93 23.10
C PRO A 625 -25.32 -11.33 21.76
N GLN A 626 -24.28 -10.48 21.75
CA GLN A 626 -23.67 -9.95 20.52
C GLN A 626 -23.28 -11.04 19.51
N ARG A 627 -22.85 -12.23 19.99
CA ARG A 627 -22.54 -13.37 19.12
C ARG A 627 -23.75 -13.80 18.28
N SER A 628 -24.96 -13.76 18.84
CA SER A 628 -26.19 -14.07 18.09
C SER A 628 -26.52 -12.97 17.09
N ALA A 629 -26.25 -11.71 17.42
CA ALA A 629 -26.40 -10.60 16.47
C ALA A 629 -25.45 -10.75 15.28
N ALA A 630 -24.19 -11.13 15.53
CA ALA A 630 -23.21 -11.40 14.50
C ALA A 630 -23.64 -12.54 13.55
N GLN A 631 -24.16 -13.65 14.11
CA GLN A 631 -24.68 -14.77 13.31
C GLN A 631 -25.84 -14.36 12.41
N ILE A 632 -26.80 -13.57 12.93
CA ILE A 632 -27.97 -13.11 12.16
C ILE A 632 -27.54 -12.16 11.03
N LEU A 633 -26.56 -11.29 11.30
CA LEU A 633 -26.04 -10.33 10.33
C LEU A 633 -24.98 -10.94 9.38
N GLY A 634 -24.69 -12.24 9.48
CA GLY A 634 -23.70 -12.90 8.65
C GLY A 634 -22.27 -12.36 8.81
N THR A 635 -21.90 -11.91 10.02
CA THR A 635 -20.62 -11.24 10.31
C THR A 635 -19.95 -11.81 11.56
N THR A 636 -18.84 -11.21 12.01
CA THR A 636 -18.09 -11.62 13.21
C THR A 636 -18.48 -10.80 14.44
N ALA A 637 -18.27 -11.38 15.64
CA ALA A 637 -18.53 -10.68 16.88
C ALA A 637 -17.65 -9.43 17.06
N ASP A 638 -16.43 -9.44 16.52
CA ASP A 638 -15.51 -8.30 16.62
C ASP A 638 -15.91 -7.18 15.65
N ALA A 639 -16.48 -7.50 14.48
CA ALA A 639 -17.07 -6.51 13.58
C ALA A 639 -18.32 -5.85 14.20
N VAL A 640 -19.19 -6.65 14.85
CA VAL A 640 -20.33 -6.11 15.63
C VAL A 640 -19.86 -5.22 16.78
N GLN A 641 -18.81 -5.63 17.50
CA GLN A 641 -18.23 -4.83 18.58
C GLN A 641 -17.71 -3.49 18.05
N PHE A 642 -16.93 -3.50 16.96
CA PHE A 642 -16.45 -2.28 16.31
C PHE A 642 -17.60 -1.38 15.84
N ALA A 643 -18.63 -1.95 15.18
CA ALA A 643 -19.79 -1.19 14.72
C ALA A 643 -20.56 -0.52 15.87
N LEU A 644 -20.68 -1.18 17.03
CA LEU A 644 -21.29 -0.59 18.23
C LEU A 644 -20.39 0.44 18.93
N GLU A 645 -19.08 0.38 18.71
CA GLU A 645 -18.15 1.39 19.24
C GLU A 645 -18.20 2.69 18.44
N GLU A 646 -18.32 2.60 17.12
CA GLU A 646 -18.45 3.75 16.20
C GLU A 646 -19.90 4.27 16.13
N HIS A 647 -20.88 3.39 16.18
CA HIS A 647 -22.31 3.72 16.16
C HIS A 647 -23.05 3.15 17.38
N PRO A 648 -22.87 3.73 18.58
CA PRO A 648 -23.53 3.28 19.79
C PRO A 648 -25.05 3.22 19.64
N ALA A 649 -25.67 2.12 20.08
CA ALA A 649 -27.11 1.95 19.98
C ALA A 649 -27.84 2.94 20.91
N PRO A 650 -28.82 3.72 20.42
CA PRO A 650 -29.63 4.60 21.27
C PRO A 650 -30.31 3.81 22.39
N ALA A 651 -30.50 4.42 23.57
CA ALA A 651 -31.20 3.78 24.67
C ALA A 651 -32.65 3.42 24.26
N ALA A 652 -33.13 2.25 24.67
CA ALA A 652 -34.55 1.92 24.52
C ALA A 652 -35.40 2.93 25.32
N ALA A 653 -36.56 3.31 24.77
CA ALA A 653 -37.50 4.17 25.48
C ALA A 653 -37.92 3.52 26.79
N LEU A 654 -37.63 4.18 27.91
CA LEU A 654 -37.97 3.69 29.25
C LEU A 654 -39.47 3.86 29.49
N THR A 655 -40.09 2.87 30.13
CA THR A 655 -41.45 3.03 30.66
C THR A 655 -41.46 4.08 31.79
N ALA A 656 -42.62 4.70 32.04
CA ALA A 656 -42.75 5.77 33.04
C ALA A 656 -42.33 5.34 34.47
N SER A 657 -42.39 4.05 34.80
CA SER A 657 -41.89 3.51 36.09
C SER A 657 -40.36 3.37 36.10
N GLN A 658 -39.76 2.95 34.98
CA GLN A 658 -38.31 2.84 34.82
C GLN A 658 -37.61 4.20 34.78
N SER A 659 -38.23 5.23 34.17
CA SER A 659 -37.74 6.63 34.20
C SER A 659 -37.72 7.22 35.62
N ARG A 660 -38.66 6.80 36.47
CA ARG A 660 -38.69 7.17 37.90
C ARG A 660 -37.60 6.46 38.70
N ALA A 661 -37.38 5.17 38.45
CA ALA A 661 -36.37 4.36 39.14
C ALA A 661 -34.91 4.73 38.79
N THR A 662 -34.68 5.27 37.59
CA THR A 662 -33.34 5.65 37.08
C THR A 662 -32.92 7.09 37.41
N GLY A 663 -33.80 7.90 38.01
CA GLY A 663 -33.47 9.28 38.41
C GLY A 663 -33.49 10.32 37.28
N ARG A 664 -33.89 9.93 36.06
CA ARG A 664 -33.91 10.77 34.86
C ARG A 664 -34.84 11.99 34.98
N ILE A 665 -35.98 11.84 35.66
CA ILE A 665 -36.88 12.95 36.03
C ILE A 665 -36.16 13.99 36.90
N ARG A 666 -35.24 13.58 37.78
CA ARG A 666 -34.49 14.53 38.62
C ARG A 666 -33.47 15.32 37.79
N HIS A 667 -32.86 14.70 36.78
CA HIS A 667 -31.94 15.37 35.87
C HIS A 667 -32.64 16.37 34.95
N GLU A 668 -33.77 15.98 34.33
CA GLU A 668 -34.61 16.91 33.54
C GLU A 668 -35.07 18.11 34.36
N VAL A 669 -35.45 17.89 35.62
CA VAL A 669 -35.83 18.99 36.52
C VAL A 669 -34.63 19.87 36.87
N ARG A 670 -33.41 19.32 36.95
CA ARG A 670 -32.17 20.08 37.20
C ARG A 670 -31.75 20.92 35.98
N SER A 671 -31.98 20.46 34.75
CA SER A 671 -31.71 21.25 33.55
C SER A 671 -32.76 22.35 33.32
N LEU A 672 -34.03 22.04 33.57
CA LEU A 672 -35.12 23.01 33.49
C LEU A 672 -35.12 24.03 34.63
N LEU A 673 -34.55 23.67 35.78
CA LEU A 673 -34.51 24.51 36.97
C LEU A 673 -33.11 24.55 37.62
N PRO A 674 -32.16 25.31 37.02
CA PRO A 674 -30.84 25.58 37.61
C PRO A 674 -30.93 26.20 39.01
N ALA A 675 -29.85 26.11 39.80
CA ALA A 675 -29.83 26.57 41.20
C ALA A 675 -30.22 28.05 41.35
N ASP A 676 -29.74 28.92 40.46
CA ASP A 676 -30.02 30.35 40.47
C ASP A 676 -31.48 30.65 40.12
N GLU A 677 -32.03 29.90 39.17
CA GLU A 677 -33.42 30.05 38.75
C GLU A 677 -34.39 29.49 39.80
N PHE A 678 -34.05 28.35 40.41
CA PHE A 678 -34.81 27.82 41.54
C PHE A 678 -34.75 28.81 42.71
N SER A 679 -33.58 29.37 42.98
CA SER A 679 -33.40 30.42 43.99
C SER A 679 -34.26 31.64 43.69
N ARG A 680 -34.26 32.14 42.45
CA ARG A 680 -35.04 33.29 42.02
C ARG A 680 -36.54 33.04 42.16
N LEU A 681 -37.04 31.92 41.66
CA LEU A 681 -38.47 31.58 41.74
C LEU A 681 -38.92 31.35 43.18
N TYR A 682 -38.10 30.68 44.00
CA TYR A 682 -38.45 30.31 45.36
C TYR A 682 -38.22 31.45 46.36
N ARG A 683 -37.03 32.07 46.39
CA ARG A 683 -36.65 33.14 47.33
C ARG A 683 -37.16 34.51 46.89
N ASP A 684 -36.86 34.92 45.66
CA ASP A 684 -37.07 36.31 45.22
C ASP A 684 -38.52 36.54 44.79
N GLN A 685 -39.08 35.67 43.96
CA GLN A 685 -40.46 35.74 43.47
C GLN A 685 -41.48 35.08 44.42
N ARG A 686 -41.01 34.58 45.57
CA ARG A 686 -41.80 33.93 46.62
C ARG A 686 -42.75 32.81 46.19
N GLN A 687 -42.51 32.14 45.07
CA GLN A 687 -43.37 31.04 44.63
C GLN A 687 -43.23 29.82 45.54
N SER A 688 -44.35 29.12 45.79
CA SER A 688 -44.35 27.88 46.58
C SER A 688 -43.78 26.70 45.77
N LEU A 689 -43.24 25.69 46.45
CA LEU A 689 -42.77 24.46 45.80
C LEU A 689 -43.84 23.76 44.93
N ARG A 690 -45.13 23.96 45.22
CA ARG A 690 -46.22 23.41 44.39
C ARG A 690 -46.42 24.19 43.09
N GLN A 691 -46.22 25.50 43.09
CA GLN A 691 -46.31 26.33 41.88
C GLN A 691 -45.11 26.06 40.97
N ILE A 692 -43.92 26.01 41.54
CA ILE A 692 -42.69 25.66 40.81
C ILE A 692 -42.78 24.24 40.25
N ALA A 693 -43.32 23.27 41.02
CA ALA A 693 -43.56 21.90 40.54
C ALA A 693 -44.50 21.85 39.34
N ARG A 694 -45.52 22.72 39.31
CA ARG A 694 -46.49 22.79 38.21
C ARG A 694 -45.91 23.45 36.97
N LEU A 695 -45.06 24.47 37.16
CA LEU A 695 -44.31 25.14 36.10
C LEU A 695 -43.30 24.21 35.41
N VAL A 696 -42.58 23.41 36.19
CA VAL A 696 -41.52 22.51 35.68
C VAL A 696 -42.06 21.11 35.31
N GLY A 697 -43.34 20.82 35.62
CA GLY A 697 -43.97 19.54 35.29
C GLY A 697 -43.48 18.35 36.15
N CYS A 698 -43.15 18.57 37.43
CA CYS A 698 -42.59 17.54 38.31
C CYS A 698 -43.30 17.45 39.68
N SER A 699 -42.89 16.50 40.52
CA SER A 699 -43.49 16.32 41.86
C SER A 699 -42.88 17.27 42.91
N ARG A 700 -43.68 17.69 43.90
CA ARG A 700 -43.21 18.50 45.05
C ARG A 700 -42.05 17.81 45.79
N GLN A 701 -42.09 16.49 45.92
CA GLN A 701 -41.05 15.71 46.61
C GLN A 701 -39.72 15.73 45.84
N THR A 702 -39.79 15.77 44.50
CA THR A 702 -38.60 15.91 43.63
C THR A 702 -37.94 17.26 43.87
N LEU A 703 -38.70 18.37 43.90
CA LEU A 703 -38.17 19.70 44.18
C LEU A 703 -37.65 19.87 45.61
N ALA A 704 -38.29 19.26 46.61
CA ALA A 704 -37.81 19.34 47.99
C ALA A 704 -36.44 18.68 48.16
N ARG A 705 -36.20 17.54 47.49
CA ARG A 705 -34.88 16.91 47.46
C ARG A 705 -33.86 17.74 46.66
N LEU A 706 -34.27 18.32 45.52
CA LEU A 706 -33.40 19.18 44.71
C LEU A 706 -32.98 20.45 45.46
N ALA A 707 -33.87 21.04 46.27
CA ALA A 707 -33.55 22.18 47.13
C ALA A 707 -32.46 21.82 48.16
N GLY A 708 -32.53 20.62 48.75
CA GLY A 708 -31.48 20.10 49.63
C GLY A 708 -30.14 19.94 48.91
N GLU A 709 -30.14 19.47 47.65
CA GLU A 709 -28.93 19.34 46.84
C GLU A 709 -28.32 20.70 46.43
N TYR A 710 -29.13 21.74 46.24
CA TYR A 710 -28.66 23.10 45.92
C TYR A 710 -28.38 23.98 47.15
N GLY A 711 -28.52 23.44 48.36
CA GLY A 711 -28.37 24.21 49.59
C GLY A 711 -29.42 25.32 49.76
N ILE A 712 -30.57 25.20 49.10
CA ILE A 712 -31.68 26.15 49.23
C ILE A 712 -32.49 25.78 50.48
N VAL A 713 -32.40 26.62 51.51
CA VAL A 713 -33.15 26.44 52.75
C VAL A 713 -34.65 26.56 52.45
N LEU A 714 -35.38 25.46 52.66
CA LEU A 714 -36.82 25.43 52.51
C LEU A 714 -37.47 26.21 53.65
N ARG A 715 -38.44 27.07 53.33
CA ARG A 715 -39.25 27.80 54.31
C ARG A 715 -39.91 26.82 55.27
N GLU A 716 -39.73 27.04 56.56
CA GLU A 716 -40.30 26.21 57.62
C GLU A 716 -41.82 26.30 57.62
N GLY A 717 -42.48 25.17 57.34
CA GLY A 717 -43.90 24.98 57.63
C GLY A 717 -44.89 25.90 56.89
N PRO A 718 -46.20 25.60 56.94
CA PRO A 718 -47.17 26.20 56.03
C PRO A 718 -47.69 27.54 56.58
N GLN A 719 -46.94 28.63 56.39
CA GLN A 719 -47.41 29.99 56.70
C GLN A 719 -48.17 30.68 55.54
N ASP A 720 -48.39 29.99 54.41
CA ASP A 720 -49.10 30.51 53.23
C ASP A 720 -50.64 30.34 53.29
N TYR A 721 -51.27 30.64 54.43
CA TYR A 721 -52.74 30.78 54.51
C TYR A 721 -53.23 32.13 55.07
N LYS A 722 -52.42 33.19 55.01
CA LYS A 722 -52.98 34.54 55.22
C LYS A 722 -53.64 35.05 53.93
N ARG A 723 -54.94 34.70 53.78
CA ARG A 723 -56.04 35.45 53.14
C ARG A 723 -57.12 34.51 52.58
N ARG A 724 -57.82 33.78 53.46
CA ARG A 724 -59.21 33.35 53.24
C ARG A 724 -59.95 33.39 54.57
N GLY A 725 -60.64 34.51 54.82
CA GLY A 725 -61.66 34.75 55.84
C GLY A 725 -61.47 34.07 57.20
N THR A 726 -60.91 34.78 58.18
CA THR A 726 -61.12 34.45 59.59
C THR A 726 -62.61 34.58 59.91
N VAL A 727 -63.20 33.52 60.48
CA VAL A 727 -64.60 33.52 60.93
C VAL A 727 -64.57 33.71 62.44
N GLY A 728 -65.14 34.82 62.93
CA GLY A 728 -65.26 35.07 64.37
C GLY A 728 -66.25 34.11 65.01
N ARG A 729 -65.97 33.69 66.26
CA ARG A 729 -66.83 32.79 67.05
C ARG A 729 -68.27 33.30 67.13
N GLU A 730 -68.44 34.58 67.46
CA GLU A 730 -69.76 35.20 67.63
C GLU A 730 -70.60 35.16 66.34
N TRP A 731 -69.99 35.47 65.19
CA TRP A 731 -70.67 35.39 63.90
C TRP A 731 -71.06 33.95 63.55
N LEU A 732 -70.16 32.98 63.77
CA LEU A 732 -70.46 31.59 63.45
C LEU A 732 -71.53 31.01 64.39
N TYR A 733 -71.52 31.39 65.67
CA TYR A 733 -72.53 30.99 66.64
C TYR A 733 -73.89 31.59 66.28
N GLU A 734 -73.95 32.90 66.00
CA GLU A 734 -75.19 33.55 65.57
C GLU A 734 -75.75 32.92 64.29
N GLN A 735 -74.92 32.73 63.26
CA GLN A 735 -75.42 32.24 61.97
C GLN A 735 -75.75 30.74 61.97
N TYR A 736 -74.97 29.92 62.68
CA TYR A 736 -75.12 28.46 62.68
C TYR A 736 -76.04 27.93 63.77
N VAL A 737 -76.00 28.51 64.98
CA VAL A 737 -76.77 28.08 66.15
C VAL A 737 -78.06 28.87 66.29
N ILE A 738 -78.02 30.21 66.23
CA ILE A 738 -79.21 31.06 66.41
C ILE A 738 -80.07 31.09 65.14
N ARG A 739 -79.46 31.39 63.98
CA ARG A 739 -80.17 31.50 62.68
C ARG A 739 -80.30 30.17 61.93
N CYS A 740 -79.83 29.06 62.52
CA CYS A 740 -79.96 27.70 62.00
C CYS A 740 -79.45 27.46 60.55
N ARG A 741 -78.60 28.33 59.98
CA ARG A 741 -78.09 28.20 58.61
C ARG A 741 -77.11 27.02 58.49
N THR A 742 -77.03 26.39 57.32
CA THR A 742 -76.18 25.19 57.16
C THR A 742 -74.71 25.57 56.98
N LEU A 743 -73.77 24.74 57.46
CA LEU A 743 -72.34 24.96 57.21
C LEU A 743 -71.98 25.07 55.71
N PRO A 744 -72.59 24.29 54.78
CA PRO A 744 -72.41 24.50 53.35
C PRO A 744 -72.74 25.91 52.88
N ASP A 745 -73.85 26.50 53.35
CA ASP A 745 -74.27 27.84 52.92
C ASP A 745 -73.35 28.92 53.51
N LEU A 746 -72.97 28.79 54.78
CA LEU A 746 -72.01 29.70 55.42
C LEU A 746 -70.64 29.61 54.76
N ALA A 747 -70.20 28.41 54.38
CA ALA A 747 -68.97 28.18 53.66
C ALA A 747 -69.00 28.82 52.26
N ARG A 748 -70.13 28.69 51.55
CA ARG A 748 -70.36 29.35 50.25
C ARG A 748 -70.30 30.88 50.39
N GLU A 749 -70.98 31.45 51.39
CA GLU A 749 -70.99 32.90 51.64
C GLU A 749 -69.60 33.45 51.97
N LYS A 750 -68.81 32.73 52.78
CA LYS A 750 -67.44 33.17 53.15
C LYS A 750 -66.37 32.70 52.17
N GLY A 751 -66.75 32.15 51.01
CA GLY A 751 -65.82 31.74 49.95
C GLY A 751 -64.82 30.65 50.36
N MET A 752 -65.22 29.74 51.25
CA MET A 752 -64.37 28.64 51.75
C MET A 752 -65.06 27.27 51.62
N SER A 753 -64.30 26.19 51.83
CA SER A 753 -64.88 24.84 51.80
C SER A 753 -65.67 24.54 53.07
N THR A 754 -66.68 23.68 52.96
CA THR A 754 -67.49 23.21 54.09
C THR A 754 -66.65 22.57 55.19
N SER A 755 -65.62 21.83 54.81
CA SER A 755 -64.66 21.23 55.76
C SER A 755 -63.84 22.27 56.52
N ASN A 756 -63.55 23.42 55.90
CA ASN A 756 -62.87 24.53 56.57
C ASN A 756 -63.81 25.28 57.52
N MET A 757 -65.07 25.47 57.14
CA MET A 757 -66.10 26.04 58.02
C MET A 757 -66.38 25.14 59.23
N ALA A 758 -66.44 23.81 59.03
CA ALA A 758 -66.55 22.82 60.11
C ALA A 758 -65.30 22.75 61.00
N ARG A 759 -64.14 23.19 60.49
CA ARG A 759 -62.92 23.34 61.29
C ARG A 759 -63.03 24.57 62.18
N TRP A 760 -63.49 25.71 61.65
CA TRP A 760 -63.76 26.92 62.46
C TRP A 760 -64.79 26.69 63.56
N ALA A 761 -65.84 25.92 63.30
CA ALA A 761 -66.81 25.54 64.33
C ALA A 761 -66.15 24.75 65.47
N ARG A 762 -65.25 23.80 65.15
CA ARG A 762 -64.47 23.06 66.15
C ARG A 762 -63.43 23.91 66.87
N THR A 763 -62.79 24.84 66.18
CA THR A 763 -61.81 25.75 66.78
C THR A 763 -62.46 26.71 67.79
N HIS A 764 -63.74 27.02 67.62
CA HIS A 764 -64.49 27.93 68.49
C HIS A 764 -65.44 27.21 69.47
N ASP A 765 -65.31 25.88 69.60
CA ASP A 765 -66.18 25.02 70.43
C ASP A 765 -67.68 25.19 70.17
N ILE A 766 -68.05 25.37 68.90
CA ILE A 766 -69.44 25.44 68.47
C ILE A 766 -69.93 24.02 68.14
N PRO A 767 -70.96 23.49 68.85
CA PRO A 767 -71.42 22.11 68.68
C PRO A 767 -71.99 21.90 67.28
N LEU A 768 -71.47 20.90 66.57
CA LEU A 768 -71.92 20.54 65.22
C LEU A 768 -73.19 19.70 65.28
N ARG A 769 -74.22 20.09 64.52
CA ARG A 769 -75.45 19.32 64.32
C ARG A 769 -75.13 17.97 63.68
N ALA A 770 -75.78 16.91 64.16
CA ALA A 770 -75.68 15.57 63.58
C ALA A 770 -76.11 15.57 62.11
N ARG A 771 -75.51 14.70 61.30
CA ARG A 771 -75.86 14.53 59.88
C ARG A 771 -77.36 14.22 59.75
N GLY A 772 -78.09 15.06 59.02
CA GLY A 772 -79.54 14.91 58.80
C GLY A 772 -80.45 15.81 59.65
N GLY A 773 -79.91 16.66 60.53
CA GLY A 773 -80.71 17.63 61.29
C GLY A 773 -81.31 18.74 60.41
N ALA A 774 -82.62 18.97 60.55
CA ALA A 774 -83.43 19.84 59.69
C ALA A 774 -82.79 21.21 59.39
N SER A 775 -82.61 21.50 58.10
CA SER A 775 -82.35 22.86 57.61
C SER A 775 -83.67 23.62 57.46
N HIS A 776 -83.59 24.95 57.50
CA HIS A 776 -84.64 25.99 57.42
C HIS A 776 -85.84 25.75 56.46
N ALA A 777 -85.77 24.79 55.54
CA ALA A 777 -86.91 24.39 54.71
C ALA A 777 -88.11 23.85 55.54
N ALA A 778 -87.87 23.21 56.69
CA ALA A 778 -88.96 22.67 57.53
C ALA A 778 -89.66 23.75 58.40
N ALA A 779 -89.04 24.92 58.62
CA ALA A 779 -89.61 26.00 59.42
C ALA A 779 -90.50 26.95 58.60
N LEU A 780 -90.27 27.05 57.28
CA LEU A 780 -91.11 27.85 56.38
C LEU A 780 -92.45 27.19 56.01
N VAL A 781 -92.59 25.87 56.22
CA VAL A 781 -93.84 25.14 55.90
C VAL A 781 -94.87 25.20 57.04
N ARG A 782 -94.48 25.59 58.26
CA ARG A 782 -95.39 25.66 59.43
C ARG A 782 -96.02 27.03 59.70
N LEU A 783 -95.74 28.05 58.89
CA LEU A 783 -96.28 29.41 59.05
C LEU A 783 -97.29 29.82 57.97
N SER A 784 -97.73 28.88 57.12
CA SER A 784 -98.73 29.11 56.07
C SER A 784 -99.91 28.13 56.11
N ALA A 785 -100.18 27.51 57.27
CA ALA A 785 -101.27 26.54 57.45
C ALA A 785 -102.09 26.75 58.75
N GLU A 786 -102.17 28.00 59.23
CA GLU A 786 -103.17 28.47 60.18
C GLU A 786 -103.66 29.87 59.75
N VAL A 787 -104.48 29.90 58.69
CA VAL A 787 -105.74 30.67 58.53
C VAL A 787 -106.62 29.87 57.58
#